data_AF-A0A813HM37-F1
#
_entry.id   AF-A0A813HM37-F1
#
_cell.length_a   1.000
_cell.length_b   1.000
_cell.length_c   1.000
_cell.angle_alpha   90.00
_cell.angle_beta   90.00
_cell.angle_gamma   90.00
#
_symmetry.space_group_name_H-M   'P 1'
#
loop_
_entity.id
_entity.type
_entity.pdbx_description
1 polymer ?
#
loop_
_entity_poly.entity_id
_entity_poly.type
_entity_poly.pdbx_seq_one_letter_code
_entity_poly.pdbx_strand_id
1 'polypeptide(L)'
;MAQFGRARPASAGSSRSVSGSVSASAFNRANRPLSAASSSKLTKTSATLQSSGSGTASLGAGTGMGWQAWRVTAREPKPLNLSKVPPLHVWNHIPEPQTVLWTEKWSTMAGDNASCSIPAGLAKAMLAMWRDSVKAGNQFLCILEVCHDCEDHRSTTKHDSKNYQSKANMVVDWITSDFPFVACEQLHLNYAHYRSRRSQLRRVGPFEVYLLFPDGGGSSSCRHYLVHSKLLSSKWPCRTNLQARLKTILPDVVSHIQSISADWSCAEGESLLKEADGWGLGSWDALQDLSEKVRAAGGCLQQGQEARAKNDKEALRESLQQAVDLHIADEAVNEWREDLKQKNLTIFNVKLQARRFQRNAAFSVAVRLLESVQVRPLRVAALQRAIDKAQASEVPEEEIVGVAELQERVVKAVGSLTHALDPQNAPLSLGAVEEALHELEALQVQDEILDQARVELARVASAARRGAEIQDFVELQIHLGGWIISEATAGALLATDLLTSDLADIRSAELVRLRLQKLVDEAETRFVAERWDALQSAVDRLAEVHVDETTWDRWTSALKREQNFTLLKAVSGAGWELKRHLYTLRLESALRVESAPSIPIQQLEAVADAAEAHGVDADLVARARTEVSSVRQRWQTAQDAISRRSVDTAEVMLWKLKAGRVRMEEWAKREGPLWEMVDAAKAAEAAKDWQAMKEAVAGWSEDKPDSAHEAFSGEDSPTRTFRSTLRRIGELHLHELRREVNETLNHLTDQTASSTSREEMQAELQRTAYLFREMFKLGWEMTPEKKARLMILLGKVKAQGGREKSVARLSAALLQHLEGSSNCVFLLDQSLPMKPDTFSKELKPAVSVAMLGLRRHLKDALWGAVAYGPVQVVRELTANFQDFSESVEAHDSAAAGPRMTAKALRKASELFKAPHQGSEVAKHEPARVIFNFTHGAPGSAKDAHKAFRVLEALGVTVVGIGIGKDATFESLSKYSSAGLVFRVETLPELSGFLEDAFAKVDEVLESSQTMDSEAILGLLAESG
;
A
#
# COMPACT_ATOMS: atom_id res chain seq x y z
N MET A 1 -54.74 -26.74 41.03
CA MET A 1 -53.83 -27.46 41.96
C MET A 1 -52.46 -26.77 41.90
N ALA A 2 -52.01 -26.32 43.09
CA ALA A 2 -50.74 -25.70 43.54
C ALA A 2 -49.77 -25.08 42.50
N GLN A 3 -49.45 -23.77 42.46
CA GLN A 3 -48.95 -22.75 43.42
C GLN A 3 -47.43 -22.47 43.34
N PHE A 4 -47.16 -21.16 43.31
CA PHE A 4 -45.91 -20.38 43.22
C PHE A 4 -44.80 -20.66 44.24
N GLY A 5 -43.57 -20.24 43.90
CA GLY A 5 -42.51 -19.95 44.89
C GLY A 5 -41.35 -19.09 44.34
N ARG A 6 -41.39 -17.77 44.60
CA ARG A 6 -40.25 -16.84 44.53
C ARG A 6 -39.34 -17.03 45.75
N ALA A 7 -38.04 -16.80 45.60
CA ALA A 7 -37.13 -16.55 46.73
C ALA A 7 -36.35 -15.23 46.53
N ARG A 8 -36.35 -14.41 47.58
CA ARG A 8 -35.58 -13.18 47.77
C ARG A 8 -34.46 -13.43 48.82
N PRO A 9 -33.48 -12.51 48.97
CA PRO A 9 -32.15 -12.79 49.52
C PRO A 9 -32.01 -12.56 51.02
N ALA A 10 -30.90 -13.05 51.60
CA ALA A 10 -30.49 -12.81 52.97
C ALA A 10 -29.24 -11.91 53.05
N SER A 11 -29.26 -11.03 54.05
CA SER A 11 -28.31 -9.98 54.43
C SER A 11 -27.46 -10.35 55.65
N ALA A 12 -26.27 -9.75 55.79
CA ALA A 12 -25.57 -9.26 57.02
C ALA A 12 -24.04 -9.24 56.71
N GLY A 13 -23.25 -8.15 56.87
CA GLY A 13 -22.96 -7.34 58.07
C GLY A 13 -21.83 -8.02 58.88
N SER A 14 -20.73 -7.44 59.37
CA SER A 14 -20.23 -6.08 59.57
C SER A 14 -18.77 -6.13 60.13
N SER A 15 -17.99 -5.06 59.89
CA SER A 15 -16.93 -4.45 60.73
C SER A 15 -15.62 -5.18 61.11
N ARG A 16 -14.47 -4.55 60.78
CA ARG A 16 -13.64 -3.81 61.76
C ARG A 16 -12.52 -2.98 61.11
N SER A 17 -12.39 -1.76 61.62
CA SER A 17 -11.42 -0.70 61.36
C SER A 17 -10.11 -0.86 62.15
N VAL A 18 -8.97 -0.39 61.63
CA VAL A 18 -7.95 0.34 62.41
C VAL A 18 -7.26 1.40 61.53
N SER A 19 -7.12 2.58 62.12
CA SER A 19 -6.54 3.85 61.67
C SER A 19 -5.00 3.90 61.64
N GLY A 20 -4.44 4.77 60.79
CA GLY A 20 -3.05 5.24 60.89
C GLY A 20 -2.79 6.42 59.96
N SER A 21 -2.77 7.63 60.52
CA SER A 21 -2.42 8.92 59.90
C SER A 21 -0.92 9.08 59.62
N VAL A 22 -0.53 9.92 58.64
CA VAL A 22 0.35 11.11 58.82
C VAL A 22 0.65 11.81 57.47
N SER A 23 0.22 13.07 57.41
CA SER A 23 0.81 14.32 56.89
C SER A 23 1.24 14.55 55.42
N ALA A 24 0.75 15.70 54.96
CA ALA A 24 0.94 16.49 53.74
C ALA A 24 2.36 17.06 53.47
N SER A 25 2.63 17.30 52.17
CA SER A 25 3.21 18.55 51.61
C SER A 25 3.16 18.49 50.06
N ALA A 26 2.25 19.21 49.38
CA ALA A 26 2.46 20.50 48.69
C ALA A 26 3.37 20.47 47.43
N PHE A 27 2.80 20.70 46.22
CA PHE A 27 3.09 21.87 45.33
C PHE A 27 2.41 21.78 43.94
N ASN A 28 1.52 22.76 43.68
CA ASN A 28 1.22 23.55 42.47
C ASN A 28 1.48 23.10 40.99
N ARG A 29 0.42 23.34 40.19
CA ARG A 29 0.34 24.00 38.85
C ARG A 29 1.02 23.37 37.61
N ALA A 30 0.22 23.03 36.59
CA ALA A 30 -0.10 23.86 35.41
C ALA A 30 -0.31 23.06 34.12
N ASN A 31 -1.41 23.39 33.42
CA ASN A 31 -1.69 23.10 32.01
C ASN A 31 -0.65 23.74 31.07
N ARG A 32 -0.22 23.03 30.00
CA ARG A 32 -0.30 23.42 28.56
C ARG A 32 0.57 22.52 27.63
N PRO A 33 0.38 22.59 26.29
CA PRO A 33 0.42 21.44 25.38
C PRO A 33 1.78 21.22 24.69
N LEU A 34 1.94 20.04 24.09
CA LEU A 34 3.12 19.67 23.31
C LEU A 34 3.00 20.16 21.86
N SER A 35 3.84 21.14 21.52
CA SER A 35 4.21 21.54 20.16
C SER A 35 5.31 20.64 19.60
N ALA A 36 5.24 20.38 18.30
CA ALA A 36 6.28 19.77 17.50
C ALA A 36 7.56 20.64 17.47
N ALA A 37 8.73 20.00 17.51
CA ALA A 37 9.97 20.58 17.04
C ALA A 37 10.93 19.50 16.51
N SER A 38 11.55 19.89 15.41
CA SER A 38 12.58 19.26 14.59
C SER A 38 13.83 18.81 15.34
N SER A 39 14.48 17.76 14.81
CA SER A 39 15.94 17.62 14.93
C SER A 39 16.54 17.40 13.54
N SER A 40 17.71 18.02 13.35
CA SER A 40 18.51 18.01 12.13
C SER A 40 19.95 17.66 12.48
N LYS A 41 20.65 17.13 11.47
CA LYS A 41 22.12 17.01 11.27
C LYS A 41 22.79 15.69 11.70
N LEU A 42 23.38 14.99 10.72
CA LEU A 42 24.84 15.06 10.41
C LEU A 42 25.28 14.17 9.22
N THR A 43 25.78 14.85 8.17
CA THR A 43 26.99 14.58 7.34
C THR A 43 27.19 13.26 6.57
N LYS A 44 27.21 13.28 5.22
CA LYS A 44 28.33 13.57 4.26
C LYS A 44 29.38 12.46 4.12
N THR A 45 29.44 11.86 2.92
CA THR A 45 30.67 11.77 2.11
C THR A 45 30.32 11.62 0.63
N SER A 46 30.92 12.48 -0.18
CA SER A 46 30.87 12.52 -1.65
C SER A 46 32.08 11.80 -2.23
N ALA A 47 31.94 11.24 -3.43
CA ALA A 47 33.06 11.05 -4.34
C ALA A 47 32.65 11.50 -5.76
N THR A 48 33.51 12.35 -6.30
CA THR A 48 33.43 13.17 -7.50
C THR A 48 33.87 12.38 -8.73
N LEU A 49 33.32 12.67 -9.91
CA LEU A 49 34.10 12.79 -11.14
C LEU A 49 33.39 13.64 -12.20
N GLN A 50 34.12 14.68 -12.63
CA GLN A 50 33.91 15.55 -13.79
C GLN A 50 33.96 14.69 -15.08
N SER A 51 33.50 15.09 -16.27
CA SER A 51 33.72 16.36 -16.96
C SER A 51 32.95 16.38 -18.30
N SER A 52 32.41 17.55 -18.66
CA SER A 52 32.38 18.21 -19.99
C SER A 52 32.41 17.41 -21.31
N GLY A 53 31.56 17.82 -22.26
CA GLY A 53 31.86 17.66 -23.69
C GLY A 53 30.67 17.85 -24.64
N SER A 54 30.42 19.09 -25.05
CA SER A 54 29.59 19.45 -26.22
C SER A 54 30.26 19.03 -27.54
N GLY A 55 29.48 18.64 -28.57
CA GLY A 55 30.00 18.53 -29.93
C GLY A 55 29.01 17.97 -30.96
N THR A 56 28.75 18.76 -31.98
CA THR A 56 27.78 18.61 -33.08
C THR A 56 28.24 17.76 -34.27
N ALA A 57 27.24 17.19 -34.98
CA ALA A 57 27.08 17.05 -36.45
C ALA A 57 27.74 15.92 -37.29
N SER A 58 26.83 15.25 -38.03
CA SER A 58 26.83 14.85 -39.45
C SER A 58 27.63 13.65 -40.01
N LEU A 59 26.84 12.76 -40.65
CA LEU A 59 26.98 12.05 -41.95
C LEU A 59 28.30 11.34 -42.31
N GLY A 60 28.18 10.05 -42.65
CA GLY A 60 29.15 9.32 -43.48
C GLY A 60 28.81 7.84 -43.64
N ALA A 61 28.42 7.44 -44.86
CA ALA A 61 28.19 6.06 -45.28
C ALA A 61 29.47 5.21 -45.29
N GLY A 62 29.35 3.89 -45.11
CA GLY A 62 30.47 2.97 -45.26
C GLY A 62 30.10 1.50 -45.06
N THR A 63 30.05 0.77 -46.17
CA THR A 63 29.95 -0.68 -46.36
C THR A 63 30.95 -1.52 -45.56
N GLY A 64 30.60 -2.78 -45.22
CA GLY A 64 31.59 -3.87 -45.29
C GLY A 64 31.50 -5.01 -44.26
N MET A 65 31.16 -6.19 -44.79
CA MET A 65 31.64 -7.53 -44.43
C MET A 65 31.11 -8.25 -43.18
N GLY A 66 30.50 -9.41 -43.47
CA GLY A 66 30.00 -10.37 -42.51
C GLY A 66 31.07 -11.22 -41.85
N TRP A 67 30.70 -11.75 -40.68
CA TRP A 67 31.48 -12.71 -39.91
C TRP A 67 30.69 -14.00 -39.78
N GLN A 68 31.33 -15.09 -40.18
CA GLN A 68 30.85 -16.46 -40.09
C GLN A 68 30.81 -16.92 -38.62
N ALA A 69 29.66 -17.44 -38.19
CA ALA A 69 29.49 -18.07 -36.89
C ALA A 69 30.05 -19.49 -36.89
N TRP A 70 30.97 -19.77 -35.96
CA TRP A 70 31.41 -21.12 -35.62
C TRP A 70 30.34 -21.81 -34.76
N ARG A 71 29.78 -22.94 -35.24
CA ARG A 71 28.96 -23.85 -34.44
C ARG A 71 29.84 -24.62 -33.46
N VAL A 72 29.64 -24.41 -32.16
CA VAL A 72 30.02 -25.38 -31.11
C VAL A 72 28.77 -26.17 -30.76
N THR A 73 28.79 -27.48 -31.05
CA THR A 73 27.74 -28.42 -30.64
C THR A 73 27.92 -28.77 -29.17
N ALA A 74 27.25 -28.04 -28.27
CA ALA A 74 27.04 -28.49 -26.89
C ALA A 74 25.96 -29.58 -26.90
N ARG A 75 26.31 -30.80 -26.44
CA ARG A 75 25.32 -31.82 -26.07
C ARG A 75 24.73 -31.43 -24.73
N GLU A 76 23.43 -31.17 -24.69
CA GLU A 76 22.68 -30.98 -23.44
C GLU A 76 22.62 -32.29 -22.63
N PRO A 77 22.77 -32.23 -21.29
CA PRO A 77 22.56 -33.39 -20.42
C PRO A 77 21.06 -33.70 -20.30
N LYS A 78 20.70 -34.99 -20.39
CA LYS A 78 19.33 -35.47 -20.15
C LYS A 78 18.90 -35.19 -18.69
N PRO A 79 17.68 -34.70 -18.43
CA PRO A 79 17.18 -34.54 -17.07
C PRO A 79 16.93 -35.91 -16.41
N LEU A 80 17.32 -36.01 -15.14
CA LEU A 80 17.07 -37.17 -14.27
C LEU A 80 15.57 -37.39 -14.05
N ASN A 81 15.11 -38.64 -14.21
CA ASN A 81 13.74 -39.07 -13.92
C ASN A 81 13.72 -39.74 -12.54
N LEU A 82 13.25 -39.03 -11.50
CA LEU A 82 13.24 -39.44 -10.09
C LEU A 82 11.98 -40.25 -9.68
N SER A 83 11.38 -41.03 -10.59
CA SER A 83 10.12 -41.75 -10.31
C SER A 83 10.27 -43.07 -9.54
N LYS A 84 11.47 -43.44 -9.06
CA LYS A 84 11.70 -44.66 -8.28
C LYS A 84 12.68 -44.42 -7.13
N VAL A 85 12.18 -43.89 -6.02
CA VAL A 85 12.86 -43.91 -4.72
C VAL A 85 12.34 -45.12 -3.92
N PRO A 86 13.17 -45.90 -3.20
CA PRO A 86 12.67 -47.01 -2.38
C PRO A 86 11.88 -46.51 -1.16
N PRO A 87 11.01 -47.34 -0.57
CA PRO A 87 10.25 -46.96 0.62
C PRO A 87 11.18 -46.71 1.83
N LEU A 88 11.09 -45.50 2.40
CA LEU A 88 11.80 -45.01 3.59
C LEU A 88 11.56 -45.82 4.88
N HIS A 89 10.72 -46.86 4.87
CA HIS A 89 10.34 -47.61 6.07
C HIS A 89 11.48 -48.41 6.73
N VAL A 90 12.61 -48.63 6.04
CA VAL A 90 13.79 -49.31 6.61
C VAL A 90 14.63 -48.38 7.51
N TRP A 91 14.38 -47.06 7.47
CA TRP A 91 15.22 -46.04 8.12
C TRP A 91 14.70 -45.57 9.49
N ASN A 92 13.52 -46.03 9.92
CA ASN A 92 12.82 -45.53 11.11
C ASN A 92 13.17 -46.21 12.44
N HIS A 93 14.20 -47.06 12.48
CA HIS A 93 14.66 -47.69 13.72
C HIS A 93 16.17 -47.47 13.91
N ILE A 94 16.53 -46.30 14.43
CA ILE A 94 17.91 -45.95 14.81
C ILE A 94 17.93 -45.65 16.32
N PRO A 95 18.68 -46.40 17.15
CA PRO A 95 19.08 -45.94 18.48
C PRO A 95 20.19 -44.89 18.36
N GLU A 96 20.14 -43.84 19.20
CA GLU A 96 21.13 -42.76 19.25
C GLU A 96 22.58 -43.29 19.33
N PRO A 97 23.53 -42.78 18.53
CA PRO A 97 24.95 -43.06 18.74
C PRO A 97 25.42 -42.31 20.00
N GLN A 98 25.80 -43.07 21.03
CA GLN A 98 26.49 -42.52 22.19
C GLN A 98 27.82 -41.90 21.76
N THR A 99 27.95 -40.58 21.92
CA THR A 99 29.19 -39.85 21.71
C THR A 99 30.17 -40.17 22.84
N VAL A 100 31.15 -41.03 22.54
CA VAL A 100 32.31 -41.24 23.42
C VAL A 100 33.28 -40.07 23.21
N LEU A 101 33.43 -39.24 24.23
CA LEU A 101 34.44 -38.17 24.31
C LEU A 101 35.86 -38.77 24.32
N TRP A 102 36.58 -38.67 23.19
CA TRP A 102 38.02 -38.96 23.15
C TRP A 102 38.83 -37.68 23.33
N THR A 103 39.60 -37.65 24.42
CA THR A 103 40.62 -36.63 24.71
C THR A 103 42.01 -37.23 24.49
N GLU A 104 42.48 -37.24 23.25
CA GLU A 104 43.92 -37.24 22.97
C GLU A 104 44.27 -35.99 22.16
N LYS A 105 44.95 -35.06 22.83
CA LYS A 105 45.44 -33.78 22.30
C LYS A 105 46.34 -33.98 21.08
N TRP A 106 45.78 -33.81 19.88
CA TRP A 106 46.51 -33.48 18.66
C TRP A 106 45.92 -32.25 17.93
N SER A 107 45.18 -31.41 18.66
CA SER A 107 44.62 -30.16 18.14
C SER A 107 45.15 -28.99 18.96
N THR A 108 46.29 -28.42 18.55
CA THR A 108 46.72 -27.00 18.71
C THR A 108 48.21 -26.78 18.40
N MET A 109 48.77 -27.41 17.36
CA MET A 109 50.12 -27.04 16.86
C MET A 109 50.20 -26.92 15.32
N ALA A 110 49.10 -27.12 14.59
CA ALA A 110 49.05 -26.80 13.16
C ALA A 110 47.89 -25.84 12.91
N GLY A 111 48.20 -24.53 12.94
CA GLY A 111 47.38 -23.57 12.20
C GLY A 111 47.44 -23.90 10.71
N ASP A 112 46.42 -23.46 9.97
CA ASP A 112 46.14 -23.73 8.54
C ASP A 112 47.27 -23.44 7.52
N ASN A 113 48.49 -23.16 7.97
CA ASN A 113 49.67 -22.94 7.14
C ASN A 113 50.79 -23.98 7.31
N ALA A 114 50.61 -25.04 8.11
CA ALA A 114 51.50 -26.19 8.10
C ALA A 114 50.96 -27.29 7.17
N SER A 115 50.72 -26.97 5.89
CA SER A 115 50.81 -28.02 4.89
C SER A 115 52.26 -28.50 4.92
N CYS A 116 52.51 -29.74 5.37
CA CYS A 116 53.64 -30.47 4.82
C CYS A 116 53.34 -30.57 3.33
N SER A 117 53.72 -29.53 2.58
CA SER A 117 53.46 -29.45 1.16
C SER A 117 54.09 -30.69 0.55
N ILE A 118 53.23 -31.61 0.11
CA ILE A 118 53.68 -32.81 -0.58
C ILE A 118 54.58 -32.29 -1.70
N PRO A 119 55.86 -32.72 -1.77
CA PRO A 119 56.76 -32.25 -2.80
C PRO A 119 56.07 -32.35 -4.16
N ALA A 120 56.11 -31.30 -4.97
CA ALA A 120 55.32 -31.24 -6.20
C ALA A 120 55.53 -32.46 -7.12
N GLY A 121 56.73 -33.05 -7.11
CA GLY A 121 57.02 -34.32 -7.78
C GLY A 121 56.27 -35.52 -7.22
N LEU A 122 56.16 -35.63 -5.89
CA LEU A 122 55.41 -36.67 -5.19
C LEU A 122 53.90 -36.49 -5.44
N ALA A 123 53.38 -35.27 -5.33
CA ALA A 123 51.97 -34.98 -5.62
C ALA A 123 51.61 -35.35 -7.07
N LYS A 124 52.50 -35.06 -8.03
CA LYS A 124 52.32 -35.44 -9.44
C LYS A 124 52.31 -36.95 -9.65
N ALA A 125 53.18 -37.69 -8.95
CA ALA A 125 53.23 -39.15 -9.01
C ALA A 125 51.96 -39.77 -8.41
N MET A 126 51.53 -39.30 -7.25
CA MET A 126 50.30 -39.75 -6.59
C MET A 126 49.06 -39.49 -7.44
N LEU A 127 48.97 -38.32 -8.08
CA LEU A 127 47.89 -37.99 -9.00
C LEU A 127 47.88 -38.89 -10.24
N ALA A 128 49.04 -39.27 -10.77
CA ALA A 128 49.13 -40.22 -11.88
C ALA A 128 48.63 -41.61 -11.46
N MET A 129 49.05 -42.12 -10.29
CA MET A 129 48.58 -43.39 -9.75
C MET A 129 47.07 -43.38 -9.50
N TRP A 130 46.52 -42.29 -8.95
CA TRP A 130 45.07 -42.15 -8.77
C TRP A 130 44.33 -42.19 -10.11
N ARG A 131 44.79 -41.46 -11.13
CA ARG A 131 44.17 -41.51 -12.46
C ARG A 131 44.17 -42.90 -13.07
N ASP A 132 45.22 -43.68 -12.87
CA ASP A 132 45.29 -45.05 -13.36
C ASP A 132 44.37 -45.98 -12.54
N SER A 133 44.24 -45.75 -11.24
CA SER A 133 43.27 -46.45 -10.38
C SER A 133 41.82 -46.14 -10.77
N VAL A 134 41.51 -44.88 -11.09
CA VAL A 134 40.19 -44.45 -11.59
C VAL A 134 39.88 -45.11 -12.94
N LYS A 135 40.85 -45.23 -13.86
CA LYS A 135 40.66 -46.00 -15.10
C LYS A 135 40.38 -47.48 -14.85
N ALA A 136 40.91 -48.03 -13.77
CA ALA A 136 40.63 -49.40 -13.32
C ALA A 136 39.30 -49.52 -12.54
N GLY A 137 38.54 -48.43 -12.38
CA GLY A 137 37.23 -48.42 -11.72
C GLY A 137 37.27 -48.04 -10.23
N ASN A 138 38.44 -47.76 -9.66
CA ASN A 138 38.58 -47.42 -8.25
C ASN A 138 38.51 -45.90 -8.05
N GLN A 139 37.54 -45.42 -7.30
CA GLN A 139 37.39 -43.98 -7.03
C GLN A 139 38.23 -43.52 -5.83
N PHE A 140 38.43 -44.41 -4.85
CA PHE A 140 39.22 -44.17 -3.65
C PHE A 140 40.54 -44.93 -3.73
N LEU A 141 41.65 -44.21 -3.60
CA LEU A 141 42.99 -44.81 -3.63
C LEU A 141 43.76 -44.43 -2.38
N CYS A 142 44.19 -45.44 -1.63
CA CYS A 142 45.17 -45.28 -0.59
C CYS A 142 46.59 -45.51 -1.15
N ILE A 143 47.47 -44.52 -1.03
CA ILE A 143 48.87 -44.62 -1.44
C ILE A 143 49.76 -44.73 -0.22
N LEU A 144 50.55 -45.80 -0.16
CA LEU A 144 51.55 -46.02 0.88
C LEU A 144 52.93 -45.63 0.34
N GLU A 145 53.46 -44.50 0.81
CA GLU A 145 54.84 -44.10 0.53
C GLU A 145 55.77 -44.89 1.46
N VAL A 146 56.58 -45.78 0.87
CA VAL A 146 57.47 -46.68 1.60
C VAL A 146 58.91 -46.48 1.14
N CYS A 147 59.82 -46.26 2.09
CA CYS A 147 61.23 -46.18 1.75
C CYS A 147 61.82 -47.54 1.36
N HIS A 148 62.41 -47.62 0.17
CA HIS A 148 63.07 -48.81 -0.35
C HIS A 148 64.60 -48.61 -0.40
N ASP A 149 65.30 -49.16 0.60
CA ASP A 149 66.77 -49.29 0.71
C ASP A 149 67.60 -48.18 0.04
N CYS A 150 67.41 -46.92 0.44
CA CYS A 150 68.26 -45.84 -0.07
C CYS A 150 69.65 -45.89 0.58
N GLU A 151 70.72 -45.74 -0.21
CA GLU A 151 72.12 -45.82 0.27
C GLU A 151 72.40 -44.81 1.40
N ASP A 152 71.72 -43.66 1.39
CA ASP A 152 71.80 -42.62 2.43
C ASP A 152 71.22 -43.06 3.80
N HIS A 153 70.32 -44.06 3.83
CA HIS A 153 69.77 -44.58 5.08
C HIS A 153 70.76 -45.45 5.85
N ARG A 154 71.62 -46.19 5.13
CA ARG A 154 72.60 -47.10 5.75
C ARG A 154 73.61 -46.35 6.62
N SER A 155 73.80 -45.05 6.40
CA SER A 155 74.73 -44.22 7.17
C SER A 155 74.11 -43.45 8.33
N THR A 156 72.76 -43.31 8.41
CA THR A 156 72.13 -42.35 9.33
C THR A 156 71.06 -42.93 10.26
N THR A 157 70.44 -44.09 9.97
CA THR A 157 69.39 -44.68 10.83
C THR A 157 69.37 -46.22 10.76
N LYS A 158 68.76 -46.90 11.75
CA LYS A 158 68.44 -48.34 11.71
C LYS A 158 67.30 -48.61 10.71
N HIS A 159 67.53 -48.30 9.44
CA HIS A 159 66.56 -48.54 8.38
C HIS A 159 66.52 -50.02 8.04
N ASP A 160 65.38 -50.66 8.29
CA ASP A 160 65.11 -52.04 7.91
C ASP A 160 64.02 -52.06 6.83
N SER A 161 64.43 -52.24 5.57
CA SER A 161 63.51 -52.28 4.43
C SER A 161 62.50 -53.42 4.55
N LYS A 162 62.87 -54.55 5.17
CA LYS A 162 61.95 -55.67 5.40
C LYS A 162 60.85 -55.29 6.38
N ASN A 163 61.19 -54.53 7.42
CA ASN A 163 60.21 -54.04 8.38
C ASN A 163 59.26 -53.00 7.75
N TYR A 164 59.78 -52.06 6.94
CA TYR A 164 58.96 -51.10 6.20
C TYR A 164 57.97 -51.81 5.25
N GLN A 165 58.45 -52.79 4.48
CA GLN A 165 57.60 -53.58 3.60
C GLN A 165 56.56 -54.41 4.36
N SER A 166 56.97 -55.04 5.46
CA SER A 166 56.06 -55.80 6.34
C SER A 166 54.94 -54.91 6.90
N LYS A 167 55.28 -53.68 7.32
CA LYS A 167 54.30 -52.71 7.81
C LYS A 167 53.41 -52.17 6.70
N ALA A 168 53.91 -52.02 5.48
CA ALA A 168 53.11 -51.61 4.33
C ALA A 168 52.05 -52.67 4.01
N ASN A 169 52.46 -53.93 3.88
CA ASN A 169 51.55 -55.03 3.60
C ASN A 169 50.48 -55.17 4.68
N MET A 170 50.87 -55.06 5.96
CA MET A 170 49.92 -55.09 7.08
C MET A 170 48.88 -53.96 7.02
N VAL A 171 49.28 -52.75 6.60
CA VAL A 171 48.35 -51.62 6.42
C VAL A 171 47.43 -51.85 5.22
N VAL A 172 47.94 -52.39 4.11
CA VAL A 172 47.12 -52.78 2.96
C VAL A 172 46.05 -53.79 3.40
N ASP A 173 46.45 -54.85 4.12
CA ASP A 173 45.51 -55.86 4.63
C ASP A 173 44.41 -55.25 5.51
N TRP A 174 44.76 -54.30 6.38
CA TRP A 174 43.79 -53.60 7.21
C TRP A 174 42.82 -52.77 6.37
N ILE A 175 43.32 -51.94 5.45
CA ILE A 175 42.47 -51.06 4.64
C ILE A 175 41.57 -51.89 3.73
N THR A 176 42.09 -52.89 3.03
CA THR A 176 41.29 -53.73 2.13
C THR A 176 40.26 -54.56 2.92
N SER A 177 40.56 -54.99 4.14
CA SER A 177 39.59 -55.68 5.00
C SER A 177 38.49 -54.75 5.54
N ASP A 178 38.84 -53.52 5.92
CA ASP A 178 37.91 -52.60 6.60
C ASP A 178 37.15 -51.69 5.62
N PHE A 179 37.72 -51.47 4.43
CA PHE A 179 37.23 -50.58 3.37
C PHE A 179 37.46 -51.23 2.00
N PRO A 180 36.70 -52.27 1.63
CA PRO A 180 36.94 -53.07 0.42
C PRO A 180 36.82 -52.26 -0.89
N PHE A 181 36.18 -51.09 -0.85
CA PHE A 181 36.07 -50.15 -1.98
C PHE A 181 37.28 -49.21 -2.14
N VAL A 182 38.24 -49.24 -1.21
CA VAL A 182 39.46 -48.43 -1.26
C VAL A 182 40.61 -49.26 -1.82
N ALA A 183 41.04 -48.93 -3.03
CA ALA A 183 42.22 -49.54 -3.63
C ALA A 183 43.48 -49.12 -2.84
N CYS A 184 44.49 -49.97 -2.79
CA CYS A 184 45.74 -49.68 -2.11
C CYS A 184 46.92 -49.87 -3.05
N GLU A 185 47.79 -48.87 -3.13
CA GLU A 185 49.00 -48.91 -3.97
C GLU A 185 50.22 -48.49 -3.17
N GLN A 186 51.37 -49.13 -3.44
CA GLN A 186 52.63 -48.79 -2.81
C GLN A 186 53.47 -47.91 -3.73
N LEU A 187 53.82 -46.72 -3.26
CA LEU A 187 54.74 -45.83 -3.96
C LEU A 187 56.16 -46.07 -3.44
N HIS A 188 56.92 -46.84 -4.21
CA HIS A 188 58.34 -47.03 -3.95
C HIS A 188 59.13 -45.83 -4.48
N LEU A 189 59.74 -45.07 -3.58
CA LEU A 189 60.67 -44.01 -3.96
C LEU A 189 61.97 -44.62 -4.50
N ASN A 190 62.02 -44.94 -5.79
CA ASN A 190 63.26 -45.35 -6.42
C ASN A 190 64.16 -44.12 -6.59
N TYR A 191 65.29 -44.11 -5.88
CA TYR A 191 66.22 -42.99 -5.75
C TYR A 191 66.72 -42.44 -7.10
N ALA A 192 66.72 -43.27 -8.15
CA ALA A 192 67.16 -42.88 -9.49
C ALA A 192 66.30 -41.78 -10.14
N HIS A 193 64.99 -41.72 -9.87
CA HIS A 193 64.09 -40.75 -10.53
C HIS A 193 64.23 -39.32 -9.97
N TYR A 194 64.74 -39.17 -8.75
CA TYR A 194 64.96 -37.86 -8.10
C TYR A 194 66.38 -37.30 -8.26
N ARG A 195 67.34 -38.09 -8.78
CA ARG A 195 68.75 -37.67 -8.90
C ARG A 195 68.98 -36.60 -9.98
N SER A 196 68.05 -36.42 -10.93
CA SER A 196 68.24 -35.51 -12.07
C SER A 196 68.04 -34.02 -11.75
N ARG A 197 67.55 -33.65 -10.55
CA ARG A 197 67.43 -32.25 -10.11
C ARG A 197 68.15 -32.05 -8.78
N ARG A 198 69.37 -31.49 -8.85
CA ARG A 198 70.34 -31.31 -7.74
C ARG A 198 69.89 -30.47 -6.53
N SER A 199 68.63 -30.03 -6.42
CA SER A 199 68.22 -29.06 -5.38
C SER A 199 66.90 -29.33 -4.65
N GLN A 200 66.27 -30.50 -4.77
CA GLN A 200 65.02 -30.76 -4.02
C GLN A 200 65.14 -31.92 -3.02
N LEU A 201 65.15 -31.51 -1.74
CA LEU A 201 64.80 -32.21 -0.50
C LEU A 201 64.91 -33.74 -0.51
N ARG A 202 66.01 -34.24 0.09
CA ARG A 202 66.17 -35.65 0.47
C ARG A 202 65.18 -35.99 1.59
N ARG A 203 64.06 -36.65 1.26
CA ARG A 203 63.11 -37.15 2.25
C ARG A 203 63.49 -38.57 2.66
N VAL A 204 64.23 -38.66 3.76
CA VAL A 204 64.83 -39.90 4.27
C VAL A 204 63.87 -40.49 5.34
N GLY A 205 63.41 -41.71 5.14
CA GLY A 205 62.62 -42.48 6.13
C GLY A 205 61.10 -42.48 6.02
N PRO A 206 60.44 -42.02 4.93
CA PRO A 206 58.99 -41.91 4.92
C PRO A 206 58.33 -43.28 5.01
N PHE A 207 57.40 -43.40 5.97
CA PHE A 207 56.31 -44.35 5.91
C PHE A 207 55.05 -43.52 6.08
N GLU A 208 54.37 -43.25 4.99
CA GLU A 208 53.21 -42.36 4.97
C GLU A 208 52.05 -43.01 4.21
N VAL A 209 50.85 -42.75 4.70
CA VAL A 209 49.62 -43.31 4.17
C VAL A 209 48.75 -42.15 3.75
N TYR A 210 48.45 -42.07 2.46
CA TYR A 210 47.63 -41.03 1.86
C TYR A 210 46.32 -41.62 1.37
N LEU A 211 45.22 -40.89 1.51
CA LEU A 211 43.94 -41.23 0.89
C LEU A 211 43.63 -40.20 -0.19
N LEU A 212 43.37 -40.67 -1.41
CA LEU A 212 43.01 -39.86 -2.56
C LEU A 212 41.58 -40.18 -3.01
N PHE A 213 40.80 -39.16 -3.30
CA PHE A 213 39.42 -39.28 -3.79
C PHE A 213 39.00 -38.06 -4.64
N PRO A 214 37.92 -38.15 -5.44
CA PRO A 214 37.47 -37.07 -6.31
C PRO A 214 37.11 -35.81 -5.50
N ASP A 215 37.37 -34.62 -6.06
CA ASP A 215 37.13 -33.34 -5.38
C ASP A 215 35.85 -32.61 -5.83
N GLY A 216 34.99 -33.29 -6.59
CA GLY A 216 33.79 -32.73 -7.22
C GLY A 216 34.07 -31.98 -8.54
N GLY A 217 35.33 -31.67 -8.86
CA GLY A 217 35.72 -30.90 -10.05
C GLY A 217 35.77 -31.68 -11.37
N GLY A 218 35.23 -32.90 -11.41
CA GLY A 218 35.31 -33.83 -12.54
C GLY A 218 36.48 -34.82 -12.45
N SER A 219 36.60 -35.72 -13.45
CA SER A 219 37.52 -36.88 -13.42
C SER A 219 39.02 -36.58 -13.44
N SER A 220 39.43 -35.30 -13.42
CA SER A 220 40.82 -34.88 -13.64
C SER A 220 41.54 -34.36 -12.40
N SER A 221 40.81 -34.13 -11.30
CA SER A 221 41.30 -33.58 -10.03
C SER A 221 40.91 -34.47 -8.85
N CYS A 222 41.81 -34.56 -7.85
CA CYS A 222 41.57 -35.32 -6.63
C CYS A 222 42.05 -34.55 -5.40
N ARG A 223 41.34 -34.69 -4.29
CA ARG A 223 41.86 -34.32 -2.97
C ARG A 223 42.73 -35.44 -2.45
N HIS A 224 43.77 -35.09 -1.72
CA HIS A 224 44.63 -36.04 -1.02
C HIS A 224 44.71 -35.66 0.45
N TYR A 225 44.62 -36.66 1.32
CA TYR A 225 44.70 -36.49 2.76
C TYR A 225 45.79 -37.39 3.33
N LEU A 226 46.68 -36.82 4.15
CA LEU A 226 47.68 -37.58 4.89
C LEU A 226 47.01 -38.25 6.09
N VAL A 227 46.74 -39.55 5.96
CA VAL A 227 46.09 -40.36 7.01
C VAL A 227 47.08 -40.65 8.13
N HIS A 228 48.30 -41.06 7.78
CA HIS A 228 49.36 -41.35 8.74
C HIS A 228 50.72 -40.93 8.21
N SER A 229 51.59 -40.39 9.08
CA SER A 229 53.01 -40.23 8.79
C SER A 229 53.85 -40.71 9.95
N LYS A 230 54.71 -41.70 9.70
CA LYS A 230 55.71 -42.15 10.68
C LYS A 230 56.75 -41.07 10.97
N LEU A 231 57.08 -40.23 10.00
CA LEU A 231 58.01 -39.12 10.20
C LEU A 231 57.45 -38.12 11.22
N LEU A 232 56.17 -37.79 11.10
CA LEU A 232 55.52 -36.84 12.02
C LEU A 232 55.18 -37.47 13.38
N SER A 233 54.71 -38.73 13.39
CA SER A 233 54.28 -39.39 14.63
C SER A 233 55.41 -40.10 15.38
N SER A 234 56.56 -40.32 14.73
CA SER A 234 57.63 -41.23 15.19
C SER A 234 57.17 -42.66 15.51
N LYS A 235 55.95 -43.04 15.11
CA LYS A 235 55.31 -44.32 15.43
C LYS A 235 54.84 -45.03 14.16
N TRP A 236 54.83 -46.36 14.20
CA TRP A 236 54.15 -47.16 13.18
C TRP A 236 52.64 -46.97 13.28
N PRO A 237 51.89 -47.04 12.16
CA PRO A 237 50.44 -47.00 12.22
C PRO A 237 49.90 -48.21 13.00
N CYS A 238 48.77 -48.00 13.69
CA CYS A 238 47.98 -49.08 14.27
C CYS A 238 46.58 -49.08 13.64
N ARG A 239 45.94 -50.26 13.59
CA ARG A 239 44.67 -50.47 12.87
C ARG A 239 43.58 -49.50 13.35
N THR A 240 43.37 -49.39 14.66
CA THR A 240 42.30 -48.56 15.25
C THR A 240 42.44 -47.08 14.88
N ASN A 241 43.66 -46.52 14.96
CA ASN A 241 43.87 -45.11 14.62
C ASN A 241 43.73 -44.86 13.12
N LEU A 242 44.20 -45.80 12.30
CA LEU A 242 44.08 -45.70 10.86
C LEU A 242 42.61 -45.76 10.43
N GLN A 243 41.85 -46.72 10.95
CA GLN A 243 40.41 -46.85 10.74
C GLN A 243 39.65 -45.59 11.16
N ALA A 244 39.90 -45.08 12.38
CA ALA A 244 39.23 -43.89 12.89
C ALA A 244 39.49 -42.67 11.98
N ARG A 245 40.75 -42.48 11.55
CA ARG A 245 41.11 -41.39 10.64
C ARG A 245 40.48 -41.54 9.26
N LEU A 246 40.49 -42.76 8.71
CA LEU A 246 39.81 -43.01 7.44
C LEU A 246 38.31 -42.73 7.56
N LYS A 247 37.63 -43.14 8.64
CA LYS A 247 36.21 -42.83 8.87
C LYS A 247 35.91 -41.34 8.98
N THR A 248 36.81 -40.55 9.57
CA THR A 248 36.64 -39.10 9.66
C THR A 248 36.90 -38.36 8.34
N ILE A 249 37.71 -38.94 7.45
CA ILE A 249 38.06 -38.34 6.16
C ILE A 249 37.09 -38.79 5.07
N LEU A 250 36.63 -40.05 5.15
CA LEU A 250 35.59 -40.58 4.29
C LEU A 250 34.29 -39.82 4.56
N PRO A 251 33.55 -39.42 3.52
CA PRO A 251 32.41 -38.57 3.76
C PRO A 251 31.25 -39.31 4.43
N ASP A 252 30.41 -38.59 5.17
CA ASP A 252 29.37 -39.13 6.06
C ASP A 252 28.50 -40.22 5.42
N VAL A 253 28.19 -40.09 4.14
CA VAL A 253 27.42 -41.09 3.37
C VAL A 253 28.13 -42.43 3.28
N VAL A 254 29.44 -42.44 3.03
CA VAL A 254 30.23 -43.67 2.94
C VAL A 254 30.34 -44.30 4.33
N SER A 255 30.50 -43.49 5.38
CA SER A 255 30.47 -43.97 6.77
C SER A 255 29.09 -44.55 7.16
N HIS A 256 28.00 -43.97 6.63
CA HIS A 256 26.65 -44.44 6.89
C HIS A 256 26.34 -45.73 6.12
N ILE A 257 26.72 -45.81 4.84
CA ILE A 257 26.64 -47.04 4.04
C ILE A 257 27.44 -48.15 4.71
N GLN A 258 28.63 -47.87 5.26
CA GLN A 258 29.41 -48.86 6.02
C GLN A 258 28.73 -49.35 7.30
N SER A 259 27.99 -48.48 7.99
CA SER A 259 27.23 -48.89 9.19
C SER A 259 26.07 -49.82 8.86
N ILE A 260 25.51 -49.69 7.65
CA ILE A 260 24.42 -50.54 7.14
C ILE A 260 24.99 -51.81 6.47
N SER A 261 26.19 -51.72 5.87
CA SER A 261 26.83 -52.81 5.13
C SER A 261 27.59 -53.82 5.99
N ALA A 262 27.62 -53.67 7.32
CA ALA A 262 28.28 -54.62 8.22
C ALA A 262 27.70 -56.05 8.10
N ASP A 263 26.49 -56.19 7.57
CA ASP A 263 25.78 -57.46 7.34
C ASP A 263 25.64 -57.82 5.84
N TRP A 264 26.19 -57.04 4.92
CA TRP A 264 26.01 -57.27 3.48
C TRP A 264 27.05 -58.24 2.93
N SER A 265 26.59 -59.20 2.13
CA SER A 265 27.48 -59.97 1.27
C SER A 265 28.07 -59.06 0.18
N CYS A 266 29.27 -59.40 -0.32
CA CYS A 266 29.95 -58.62 -1.37
C CYS A 266 29.05 -58.40 -2.61
N ALA A 267 28.16 -59.35 -2.91
CA ALA A 267 27.19 -59.28 -4.00
C ALA A 267 26.05 -58.28 -3.75
N GLU A 268 25.59 -58.11 -2.52
CA GLU A 268 24.53 -57.15 -2.16
C GLU A 268 25.04 -55.72 -2.21
N GLY A 269 26.28 -55.49 -1.76
CA GLY A 269 26.95 -54.19 -1.89
C GLY A 269 27.14 -53.78 -3.36
N GLU A 270 27.57 -54.70 -4.23
CA GLU A 270 27.70 -54.43 -5.66
C GLU A 270 26.35 -54.16 -6.34
N SER A 271 25.29 -54.87 -5.95
CA SER A 271 23.94 -54.66 -6.50
C SER A 271 23.40 -53.28 -6.13
N LEU A 272 23.61 -52.85 -4.89
CA LEU A 272 23.11 -51.57 -4.38
C LEU A 272 23.94 -50.38 -4.90
N LEU A 273 25.24 -50.57 -5.11
CA LEU A 273 26.08 -49.60 -5.81
C LEU A 273 25.67 -49.45 -7.28
N LYS A 274 25.33 -50.55 -7.99
CA LYS A 274 24.76 -50.49 -9.35
C LYS A 274 23.40 -49.81 -9.40
N GLU A 275 22.57 -50.02 -8.38
CA GLU A 275 21.26 -49.37 -8.26
C GLU A 275 21.39 -47.86 -7.97
N ALA A 276 22.31 -47.48 -7.09
CA ALA A 276 22.66 -46.09 -6.82
C ALA A 276 23.25 -45.39 -8.05
N ASP A 277 24.09 -46.09 -8.83
CA ASP A 277 24.58 -45.60 -10.13
C ASP A 277 23.42 -45.35 -11.10
N GLY A 278 22.42 -46.24 -11.09
CA GLY A 278 21.16 -46.09 -11.84
C GLY A 278 20.29 -44.90 -11.40
N TRP A 279 20.42 -44.46 -10.14
CA TRP A 279 19.77 -43.25 -9.62
C TRP A 279 20.58 -41.96 -9.87
N GLY A 280 21.72 -42.06 -10.57
CA GLY A 280 22.62 -40.93 -10.80
C GLY A 280 23.44 -40.54 -9.57
N LEU A 281 23.44 -41.37 -8.51
CA LEU A 281 24.30 -41.21 -7.33
C LEU A 281 25.75 -41.68 -7.59
N GLY A 282 26.07 -42.02 -8.85
CA GLY A 282 27.45 -42.25 -9.30
C GLY A 282 28.32 -40.99 -9.25
N SER A 283 27.73 -39.80 -9.08
CA SER A 283 28.44 -38.55 -8.82
C SER A 283 28.46 -38.22 -7.33
N TRP A 284 29.64 -37.80 -6.87
CA TRP A 284 29.91 -37.46 -5.48
C TRP A 284 28.99 -36.34 -4.94
N ASP A 285 28.70 -35.36 -5.79
CA ASP A 285 27.86 -34.21 -5.45
C ASP A 285 26.43 -34.64 -5.09
N ALA A 286 25.88 -35.64 -5.79
CA ALA A 286 24.53 -36.13 -5.54
C ALA A 286 24.39 -36.84 -4.18
N LEU A 287 25.44 -37.52 -3.72
CA LEU A 287 25.47 -38.15 -2.39
C LEU A 287 25.60 -37.11 -1.28
N GLN A 288 26.42 -36.08 -1.48
CA GLN A 288 26.54 -34.99 -0.50
C GLN A 288 25.22 -34.21 -0.36
N ASP A 289 24.59 -33.86 -1.49
CA ASP A 289 23.28 -33.20 -1.50
C ASP A 289 22.22 -34.04 -0.79
N LEU A 290 22.23 -35.36 -0.96
CA LEU A 290 21.31 -36.26 -0.28
C LEU A 290 21.53 -36.25 1.24
N SER A 291 22.79 -36.29 1.70
CA SER A 291 23.13 -36.22 3.12
C SER A 291 22.65 -34.92 3.77
N GLU A 292 22.86 -33.79 3.11
CA GLU A 292 22.41 -32.49 3.58
C GLU A 292 20.87 -32.42 3.67
N LYS A 293 20.17 -32.96 2.66
CA LYS A 293 18.70 -33.07 2.67
C LYS A 293 18.17 -33.95 3.81
N VAL A 294 18.79 -35.11 4.06
CA VAL A 294 18.40 -36.00 5.16
C VAL A 294 18.61 -35.33 6.52
N ARG A 295 19.74 -34.64 6.71
CA ARG A 295 20.02 -33.87 7.94
C ARG A 295 18.99 -32.76 8.15
N ALA A 296 18.67 -32.01 7.10
CA ALA A 296 17.66 -30.97 7.14
C ALA A 296 16.25 -31.53 7.46
N ALA A 297 15.89 -32.67 6.87
CA ALA A 297 14.62 -33.35 7.15
C ALA A 297 14.51 -33.81 8.61
N GLY A 298 15.59 -34.36 9.17
CA GLY A 298 15.65 -34.71 10.60
C GLY A 298 15.45 -33.50 11.52
N GLY A 299 16.14 -32.38 11.23
CA GLY A 299 15.98 -31.13 11.98
C GLY A 299 14.56 -30.56 11.90
N CYS A 300 13.96 -30.56 10.71
CA CYS A 300 12.58 -30.15 10.49
C CYS A 300 11.58 -31.00 11.29
N LEU A 301 11.75 -32.33 11.31
CA LEU A 301 10.92 -33.25 12.09
C LEU A 301 10.99 -32.97 13.60
N GLN A 302 12.20 -32.76 14.13
CA GLN A 302 12.40 -32.43 15.53
C GLN A 302 11.77 -31.07 15.88
N GLN A 303 12.01 -30.03 15.07
CA GLN A 303 11.46 -28.70 15.28
C GLN A 303 9.92 -28.72 15.29
N GLY A 304 9.29 -29.44 14.37
CA GLY A 304 7.83 -29.53 14.31
C GLY A 304 7.22 -30.30 15.48
N GLN A 305 7.89 -31.36 15.97
CA GLN A 305 7.48 -32.05 17.19
C GLN A 305 7.59 -31.15 18.42
N GLU A 306 8.68 -30.40 18.56
CA GLU A 306 8.86 -29.44 19.65
C GLU A 306 7.84 -28.31 19.60
N ALA A 307 7.58 -27.74 18.42
CA ALA A 307 6.60 -26.68 18.23
C ALA A 307 5.19 -27.15 18.62
N ARG A 308 4.83 -28.37 18.24
CA ARG A 308 3.57 -28.99 18.66
C ARG A 308 3.50 -29.16 20.18
N ALA A 309 4.55 -29.70 20.80
CA ALA A 309 4.61 -29.91 22.25
C ALA A 309 4.54 -28.59 23.05
N LYS A 310 5.20 -27.54 22.56
CA LYS A 310 5.19 -26.19 23.15
C LYS A 310 3.94 -25.38 22.80
N ASN A 311 3.05 -25.94 22.00
CA ASN A 311 1.83 -25.30 21.53
C ASN A 311 2.08 -24.02 20.68
N ASP A 312 3.26 -23.92 20.07
CA ASP A 312 3.68 -22.77 19.25
C ASP A 312 3.14 -22.90 17.82
N LYS A 313 2.24 -21.98 17.43
CA LYS A 313 1.58 -22.02 16.13
C LYS A 313 2.45 -21.52 14.99
N GLU A 314 3.38 -20.61 15.27
CA GLU A 314 4.21 -20.00 14.24
C GLU A 314 5.33 -20.97 13.86
N ALA A 315 6.01 -21.50 14.87
CA ALA A 315 7.02 -22.55 14.66
C ALA A 315 6.41 -23.80 13.98
N LEU A 316 5.19 -24.20 14.32
CA LEU A 316 4.54 -25.34 13.68
C LEU A 316 4.19 -25.10 12.20
N ARG A 317 3.86 -23.85 11.82
CA ARG A 317 3.67 -23.48 10.40
C ARG A 317 4.98 -23.48 9.65
N GLU A 318 6.03 -22.95 10.27
CA GLU A 318 7.37 -22.94 9.69
C GLU A 318 7.88 -24.36 9.44
N SER A 319 7.78 -25.26 10.41
CA SER A 319 8.15 -26.67 10.23
C SER A 319 7.28 -27.38 9.18
N LEU A 320 5.99 -27.03 9.04
CA LEU A 320 5.16 -27.57 7.96
C LEU A 320 5.61 -27.07 6.57
N GLN A 321 6.07 -25.82 6.46
CA GLN A 321 6.59 -25.28 5.21
C GLN A 321 7.94 -25.93 4.87
N GLN A 322 8.86 -25.99 5.84
CA GLN A 322 10.14 -26.68 5.68
C GLN A 322 9.96 -28.15 5.29
N ALA A 323 8.96 -28.84 5.86
CA ALA A 323 8.65 -30.22 5.49
C ALA A 323 8.21 -30.37 4.03
N VAL A 324 7.47 -29.40 3.48
CA VAL A 324 7.09 -29.38 2.06
C VAL A 324 8.32 -29.13 1.19
N ASP A 325 9.17 -28.17 1.56
CA ASP A 325 10.38 -27.81 0.82
C ASP A 325 11.40 -28.97 0.80
N LEU A 326 11.41 -29.78 1.85
CA LEU A 326 12.25 -30.98 1.99
C LEU A 326 11.59 -32.26 1.46
N HIS A 327 10.39 -32.17 0.90
CA HIS A 327 9.61 -33.31 0.39
C HIS A 327 9.40 -34.44 1.43
N ILE A 328 9.21 -34.08 2.69
CA ILE A 328 8.85 -35.03 3.75
C ILE A 328 7.44 -35.55 3.48
N ALA A 329 7.25 -36.87 3.60
CA ALA A 329 5.97 -37.53 3.36
C ALA A 329 4.84 -36.92 4.21
N ASP A 330 3.68 -36.70 3.58
CA ASP A 330 2.53 -36.04 4.20
C ASP A 330 2.04 -36.79 5.46
N GLU A 331 2.20 -38.11 5.51
CA GLU A 331 1.85 -38.95 6.65
C GLU A 331 2.64 -38.58 7.91
N ALA A 332 3.92 -38.20 7.76
CA ALA A 332 4.79 -37.87 8.87
C ALA A 332 4.43 -36.53 9.53
N VAL A 333 3.75 -35.63 8.81
CA VAL A 333 3.38 -34.29 9.28
C VAL A 333 1.86 -34.08 9.41
N ASN A 334 1.05 -35.10 9.13
CA ASN A 334 -0.41 -35.01 9.13
C ASN A 334 -0.97 -34.60 10.51
N GLU A 335 -0.39 -35.12 11.59
CA GLU A 335 -0.80 -34.77 12.95
C GLU A 335 -0.57 -33.28 13.27
N TRP A 336 0.47 -32.67 12.70
CA TRP A 336 0.73 -31.24 12.85
C TRP A 336 -0.31 -30.40 12.09
N ARG A 337 -0.71 -30.84 10.89
CA ARG A 337 -1.75 -30.18 10.09
C ARG A 337 -3.10 -30.19 10.80
N GLU A 338 -3.50 -31.32 11.39
CA GLU A 338 -4.76 -31.43 12.13
C GLU A 338 -4.76 -30.58 13.41
N ASP A 339 -3.66 -30.56 14.15
CA ASP A 339 -3.52 -29.70 15.34
C ASP A 339 -3.61 -28.20 14.96
N LEU A 340 -2.96 -27.79 13.87
CA LEU A 340 -3.06 -26.42 13.37
C LEU A 340 -4.49 -26.05 12.94
N LYS A 341 -5.22 -26.98 12.30
CA LYS A 341 -6.62 -26.79 11.91
C LYS A 341 -7.52 -26.57 13.13
N GLN A 342 -7.43 -27.43 14.14
CA GLN A 342 -8.21 -27.28 15.38
C GLN A 342 -7.91 -25.95 16.09
N LYS A 343 -6.63 -25.58 16.15
CA LYS A 343 -6.17 -24.30 16.71
C LYS A 343 -6.69 -23.08 15.98
N ASN A 344 -6.78 -23.13 14.64
CA ASN A 344 -7.33 -22.04 13.83
C ASN A 344 -8.86 -21.95 14.00
N LEU A 345 -9.56 -23.09 14.05
CA LEU A 345 -11.01 -23.13 14.28
C LEU A 345 -11.38 -22.51 15.64
N THR A 346 -10.59 -22.78 16.67
CA THR A 346 -10.80 -22.21 18.01
C THR A 346 -10.65 -20.68 18.00
N ILE A 347 -9.60 -20.14 17.36
CA ILE A 347 -9.43 -18.69 17.20
C ILE A 347 -10.61 -18.09 16.42
N PHE A 348 -11.05 -18.74 15.36
CA PHE A 348 -12.18 -18.27 14.56
C PHE A 348 -13.46 -18.15 15.42
N ASN A 349 -13.76 -19.16 16.23
CA ASN A 349 -14.90 -19.16 17.14
C ASN A 349 -14.79 -18.05 18.19
N VAL A 350 -13.61 -17.84 18.78
CA VAL A 350 -13.37 -16.75 19.73
C VAL A 350 -13.56 -15.38 19.06
N LYS A 351 -13.04 -15.18 17.84
CA LYS A 351 -13.25 -13.94 17.07
C LYS A 351 -14.72 -13.69 16.76
N LEU A 352 -15.46 -14.74 16.40
CA LEU A 352 -16.90 -14.66 16.15
C LEU A 352 -17.67 -14.27 17.41
N GLN A 353 -17.34 -14.86 18.56
CA GLN A 353 -17.94 -14.50 19.85
C GLN A 353 -17.56 -13.07 20.29
N ALA A 354 -16.30 -12.67 20.10
CA ALA A 354 -15.85 -11.31 20.40
C ALA A 354 -16.61 -10.27 19.56
N ARG A 355 -16.86 -10.54 18.27
CA ARG A 355 -17.69 -9.67 17.42
C ARG A 355 -19.14 -9.57 17.91
N ARG A 356 -19.74 -10.68 18.36
CA ARG A 356 -21.07 -10.66 18.98
C ARG A 356 -21.08 -9.84 20.26
N PHE A 357 -20.06 -10.00 21.11
CA PHE A 357 -19.93 -9.23 22.34
C PHE A 357 -19.75 -7.74 22.06
N GLN A 358 -18.93 -7.37 21.06
CA GLN A 358 -18.76 -5.99 20.62
C GLN A 358 -20.08 -5.37 20.14
N ARG A 359 -20.88 -6.10 19.34
CA ARG A 359 -22.21 -5.62 18.91
C ARG A 359 -23.15 -5.42 20.10
N ASN A 360 -23.23 -6.39 21.01
CA ASN A 360 -24.08 -6.28 22.19
C ASN A 360 -23.63 -5.15 23.14
N ALA A 361 -22.32 -4.94 23.28
CA ALA A 361 -21.77 -3.83 24.05
C ALA A 361 -22.07 -2.47 23.38
N ALA A 362 -21.94 -2.37 22.05
CA ALA A 362 -22.30 -1.17 21.31
C ALA A 362 -23.77 -0.82 21.45
N PHE A 363 -24.66 -1.82 21.30
CA PHE A 363 -26.09 -1.70 21.55
C PHE A 363 -26.38 -1.22 22.98
N SER A 364 -25.81 -1.86 24.00
CA SER A 364 -26.03 -1.46 25.39
C SER A 364 -25.52 -0.04 25.70
N VAL A 365 -24.41 0.37 25.08
CA VAL A 365 -23.89 1.74 25.20
C VAL A 365 -24.82 2.73 24.50
N ALA A 366 -25.37 2.39 23.34
CA ALA A 366 -26.30 3.25 22.62
C ALA A 366 -27.60 3.47 23.42
N VAL A 367 -28.18 2.40 23.99
CA VAL A 367 -29.38 2.49 24.85
C VAL A 367 -29.10 3.35 26.09
N ARG A 368 -28.00 3.12 26.81
CA ARG A 368 -27.64 3.97 27.97
C ARG A 368 -27.39 5.41 27.58
N LEU A 369 -26.85 5.64 26.39
CA LEU A 369 -26.62 6.99 25.89
C LEU A 369 -27.95 7.69 25.64
N LEU A 370 -28.92 7.03 24.98
CA LEU A 370 -30.28 7.51 24.78
C LEU A 370 -30.97 7.84 26.12
N GLU A 371 -30.89 6.95 27.10
CA GLU A 371 -31.44 7.19 28.45
C GLU A 371 -30.75 8.39 29.13
N SER A 372 -29.42 8.51 28.99
CA SER A 372 -28.66 9.58 29.65
C SER A 372 -28.93 10.96 29.08
N VAL A 373 -29.19 11.08 27.77
CA VAL A 373 -29.43 12.37 27.12
C VAL A 373 -30.85 12.89 27.34
N GLN A 374 -31.77 12.05 27.83
CA GLN A 374 -33.09 12.50 28.29
C GLN A 374 -33.03 13.16 29.67
N VAL A 375 -31.95 12.97 30.43
CA VAL A 375 -31.75 13.61 31.73
C VAL A 375 -31.20 15.01 31.51
N ARG A 376 -31.90 16.00 32.06
CA ARG A 376 -31.53 17.42 31.96
C ARG A 376 -30.23 17.69 32.73
N PRO A 377 -29.36 18.61 32.24
CA PRO A 377 -29.56 19.55 31.15
C PRO A 377 -29.32 18.98 29.74
N LEU A 378 -30.10 19.45 28.76
CA LEU A 378 -30.05 18.97 27.39
C LEU A 378 -28.95 19.68 26.58
N ARG A 379 -28.24 18.95 25.71
CA ARG A 379 -27.27 19.52 24.76
C ARG A 379 -27.56 19.02 23.35
N VAL A 380 -27.55 19.90 22.34
CA VAL A 380 -27.87 19.52 20.95
C VAL A 380 -26.90 18.45 20.44
N ALA A 381 -25.61 18.67 20.64
CA ALA A 381 -24.56 17.73 20.21
C ALA A 381 -24.65 16.36 20.91
N ALA A 382 -25.15 16.32 22.16
CA ALA A 382 -25.32 15.07 22.89
C ALA A 382 -26.51 14.27 22.36
N LEU A 383 -27.64 14.94 22.07
CA LEU A 383 -28.84 14.33 21.48
C LEU A 383 -28.56 13.75 20.09
N GLN A 384 -27.94 14.52 19.19
CA GLN A 384 -27.54 14.04 17.85
C GLN A 384 -26.61 12.82 17.95
N ARG A 385 -25.58 12.89 18.82
CA ARG A 385 -24.63 11.79 19.01
C ARG A 385 -25.31 10.52 19.54
N ALA A 386 -26.34 10.66 20.38
CA ALA A 386 -27.10 9.53 20.88
C ALA A 386 -27.91 8.86 19.77
N ILE A 387 -28.57 9.65 18.91
CA ILE A 387 -29.34 9.17 17.77
C ILE A 387 -28.45 8.47 16.74
N ASP A 388 -27.33 9.08 16.34
CA ASP A 388 -26.39 8.49 15.37
C ASP A 388 -25.83 7.15 15.89
N LYS A 389 -25.52 7.09 17.18
CA LYS A 389 -24.96 5.88 17.81
C LYS A 389 -26.01 4.78 17.98
N ALA A 390 -27.27 5.15 18.17
CA ALA A 390 -28.40 4.22 18.18
C ALA A 390 -28.67 3.64 16.79
N GLN A 391 -28.71 4.47 15.75
CA GLN A 391 -28.85 4.04 14.36
C GLN A 391 -27.69 3.12 13.92
N ALA A 392 -26.45 3.50 14.23
CA ALA A 392 -25.27 2.67 13.93
C ALA A 392 -25.24 1.33 14.69
N SER A 393 -25.99 1.21 15.79
CA SER A 393 -26.09 0.00 16.60
C SER A 393 -27.36 -0.80 16.33
N GLU A 394 -28.14 -0.44 15.29
CA GLU A 394 -29.40 -1.11 14.91
C GLU A 394 -30.43 -1.13 16.06
N VAL A 395 -30.50 -0.07 16.87
CA VAL A 395 -31.54 0.09 17.89
C VAL A 395 -32.91 0.29 17.20
N PRO A 396 -34.00 -0.34 17.68
CA PRO A 396 -35.33 -0.17 17.10
C PRO A 396 -35.75 1.30 17.00
N GLU A 397 -36.36 1.68 15.88
CA GLU A 397 -36.74 3.07 15.60
C GLU A 397 -37.70 3.64 16.66
N GLU A 398 -38.60 2.81 17.21
CA GLU A 398 -39.52 3.18 18.29
C GLU A 398 -38.81 3.74 19.54
N GLU A 399 -37.61 3.25 19.86
CA GLU A 399 -36.82 3.74 21.01
C GLU A 399 -36.07 5.05 20.69
N ILE A 400 -35.93 5.40 19.40
CA ILE A 400 -35.22 6.59 18.92
C ILE A 400 -36.18 7.78 18.77
N VAL A 401 -37.43 7.55 18.36
CA VAL A 401 -38.42 8.60 18.03
C VAL A 401 -38.54 9.67 19.12
N GLY A 402 -38.68 9.27 20.39
CA GLY A 402 -38.83 10.23 21.49
C GLY A 402 -37.60 11.14 21.71
N VAL A 403 -36.39 10.65 21.44
CA VAL A 403 -35.16 11.46 21.53
C VAL A 403 -35.01 12.35 20.29
N ALA A 404 -35.44 11.88 19.12
CA ALA A 404 -35.44 12.65 17.88
C ALA A 404 -36.41 13.85 17.93
N GLU A 405 -37.64 13.64 18.42
CA GLU A 405 -38.61 14.73 18.64
C GLU A 405 -38.08 15.77 19.65
N LEU A 406 -37.43 15.31 20.72
CA LEU A 406 -36.79 16.20 21.69
C LEU A 406 -35.65 17.01 21.05
N GLN A 407 -34.83 16.35 20.22
CA GLN A 407 -33.76 17.01 19.48
C GLN A 407 -34.32 18.08 18.54
N GLU A 408 -35.36 17.78 17.76
CA GLU A 408 -35.99 18.74 16.84
C GLU A 408 -36.44 20.01 17.57
N ARG A 409 -37.08 19.85 18.74
CA ARG A 409 -37.51 20.98 19.58
C ARG A 409 -36.33 21.81 20.08
N VAL A 410 -35.25 21.18 20.56
CA VAL A 410 -34.05 21.90 21.02
C VAL A 410 -33.38 22.62 19.84
N VAL A 411 -33.22 21.95 18.69
CA VAL A 411 -32.61 22.55 17.49
C VAL A 411 -33.42 23.74 17.00
N LYS A 412 -34.75 23.66 17.01
CA LYS A 412 -35.62 24.79 16.67
C LYS A 412 -35.43 25.97 17.62
N ALA A 413 -35.42 25.74 18.93
CA ALA A 413 -35.24 26.80 19.92
C ALA A 413 -33.84 27.45 19.83
N VAL A 414 -32.79 26.64 19.63
CA VAL A 414 -31.42 27.14 19.39
C VAL A 414 -31.36 27.92 18.07
N GLY A 415 -32.01 27.43 17.02
CA GLY A 415 -32.10 28.12 15.73
C GLY A 415 -32.78 29.49 15.84
N SER A 416 -33.88 29.58 16.61
CA SER A 416 -34.53 30.86 16.93
C SER A 416 -33.59 31.84 17.63
N LEU A 417 -32.81 31.36 18.63
CA LEU A 417 -31.83 32.20 19.33
C LEU A 417 -30.69 32.66 18.40
N THR A 418 -30.13 31.76 17.59
CA THR A 418 -29.09 32.09 16.61
C THR A 418 -29.59 33.11 15.61
N HIS A 419 -30.79 32.91 15.06
CA HIS A 419 -31.41 33.86 14.14
C HIS A 419 -31.65 35.22 14.79
N ALA A 420 -32.05 35.24 16.07
CA ALA A 420 -32.25 36.47 16.83
C ALA A 420 -30.96 37.22 17.19
N LEU A 421 -29.81 36.52 17.21
CA LEU A 421 -28.48 37.09 17.48
C LEU A 421 -27.65 37.36 16.22
N ASP A 422 -28.11 36.96 15.04
CA ASP A 422 -27.38 37.12 13.78
C ASP A 422 -27.23 38.61 13.45
N PRO A 423 -25.98 39.14 13.34
CA PRO A 423 -25.74 40.52 12.97
C PRO A 423 -26.32 40.91 11.60
N GLN A 424 -26.53 39.94 10.71
CA GLN A 424 -27.12 40.17 9.39
C GLN A 424 -28.63 40.49 9.46
N ASN A 425 -29.30 40.10 10.54
CA ASN A 425 -30.71 40.38 10.78
C ASN A 425 -30.95 41.71 11.48
N ALA A 426 -30.00 42.66 11.39
CA ALA A 426 -30.12 43.96 12.01
C ALA A 426 -31.37 44.73 11.51
N PRO A 427 -32.12 45.37 12.42
CA PRO A 427 -31.79 45.55 13.84
C PRO A 427 -32.27 44.38 14.74
N LEU A 428 -31.45 44.00 15.72
CA LEU A 428 -31.63 42.84 16.61
C LEU A 428 -32.82 43.06 17.56
N SER A 429 -33.85 42.21 17.49
CA SER A 429 -35.01 42.34 18.37
C SER A 429 -34.73 41.76 19.76
N LEU A 430 -34.68 42.62 20.78
CA LEU A 430 -34.48 42.19 22.17
C LEU A 430 -35.59 41.23 22.64
N GLY A 431 -36.83 41.45 22.16
CA GLY A 431 -37.97 40.59 22.48
C GLY A 431 -37.86 39.19 21.87
N ALA A 432 -37.30 39.06 20.66
CA ALA A 432 -37.06 37.76 20.04
C ALA A 432 -35.97 36.96 20.76
N VAL A 433 -34.91 37.64 21.24
CA VAL A 433 -33.87 37.03 22.06
C VAL A 433 -34.44 36.57 23.40
N GLU A 434 -35.27 37.38 24.05
CA GLU A 434 -35.94 37.04 25.33
C GLU A 434 -36.87 35.82 25.20
N GLU A 435 -37.70 35.77 24.15
CA GLU A 435 -38.59 34.63 23.87
C GLU A 435 -37.80 33.33 23.63
N ALA A 436 -36.74 33.40 22.81
CA ALA A 436 -35.89 32.25 22.53
C ALA A 436 -35.12 31.76 23.76
N LEU A 437 -34.62 32.67 24.61
CA LEU A 437 -33.98 32.32 25.88
C LEU A 437 -34.95 31.65 26.85
N HIS A 438 -36.18 32.16 26.96
CA HIS A 438 -37.21 31.56 27.80
C HIS A 438 -37.60 30.16 27.32
N GLU A 439 -37.70 29.94 25.99
CA GLU A 439 -37.95 28.61 25.43
C GLU A 439 -36.81 27.63 25.74
N LEU A 440 -35.55 28.05 25.61
CA LEU A 440 -34.37 27.24 25.92
C LEU A 440 -34.24 26.91 27.41
N GLU A 441 -34.58 27.86 28.29
CA GLU A 441 -34.61 27.64 29.74
C GLU A 441 -35.74 26.69 30.17
N ALA A 442 -36.92 26.81 29.56
CA ALA A 442 -38.04 25.88 29.79
C ALA A 442 -37.67 24.44 29.39
N LEU A 443 -36.86 24.29 28.33
CA LEU A 443 -36.29 23.02 27.89
C LEU A 443 -35.05 22.58 28.71
N GLN A 444 -34.53 23.44 29.59
CA GLN A 444 -33.29 23.26 30.36
C GLN A 444 -32.09 22.90 29.48
N VAL A 445 -31.93 23.62 28.37
CA VAL A 445 -30.83 23.44 27.43
C VAL A 445 -29.57 24.09 28.01
N GLN A 446 -28.43 23.40 27.88
CA GLN A 446 -27.10 23.94 28.12
C GLN A 446 -26.29 23.78 26.84
N ASP A 447 -26.24 24.85 26.04
CA ASP A 447 -25.50 24.87 24.79
C ASP A 447 -24.52 26.04 24.76
N GLU A 448 -23.45 25.92 23.99
CA GLU A 448 -22.43 26.97 23.89
C GLU A 448 -23.04 28.27 23.35
N ILE A 449 -24.04 28.16 22.48
CA ILE A 449 -24.79 29.32 21.94
C ILE A 449 -25.55 30.04 23.06
N LEU A 450 -26.11 29.33 24.04
CA LEU A 450 -26.80 29.94 25.18
C LEU A 450 -25.81 30.68 26.08
N ASP A 451 -24.65 30.10 26.33
CA ASP A 451 -23.59 30.74 27.12
C ASP A 451 -23.04 31.98 26.39
N GLN A 452 -22.82 31.90 25.08
CA GLN A 452 -22.42 33.03 24.25
C GLN A 452 -23.48 34.14 24.26
N ALA A 453 -24.75 33.79 24.11
CA ALA A 453 -25.86 34.74 24.19
C ALA A 453 -25.90 35.47 25.53
N ARG A 454 -25.71 34.74 26.64
CA ARG A 454 -25.65 35.32 27.99
C ARG A 454 -24.43 36.21 28.19
N VAL A 455 -23.26 35.82 27.69
CA VAL A 455 -22.05 36.64 27.75
C VAL A 455 -22.21 37.92 26.92
N GLU A 456 -22.78 37.82 25.72
CA GLU A 456 -23.05 38.99 24.88
C GLU A 456 -24.10 39.91 25.52
N LEU A 457 -25.19 39.37 26.08
CA LEU A 457 -26.16 40.17 26.81
C LEU A 457 -25.55 40.84 28.04
N ALA A 458 -24.75 40.14 28.84
CA ALA A 458 -24.05 40.72 29.97
C ALA A 458 -23.03 41.80 29.55
N ARG A 459 -22.34 41.59 28.43
CA ARG A 459 -21.40 42.57 27.85
C ARG A 459 -22.13 43.83 27.40
N VAL A 460 -23.22 43.67 26.64
CA VAL A 460 -24.06 44.78 26.17
C VAL A 460 -24.69 45.49 27.36
N ALA A 461 -25.25 44.76 28.32
CA ALA A 461 -25.82 45.33 29.54
C ALA A 461 -24.80 46.10 30.38
N SER A 462 -23.59 45.56 30.58
CA SER A 462 -22.55 46.26 31.33
C SER A 462 -22.09 47.52 30.62
N ALA A 463 -21.92 47.49 29.30
CA ALA A 463 -21.52 48.66 28.52
C ALA A 463 -22.65 49.71 28.49
N ALA A 464 -23.89 49.26 28.28
CA ALA A 464 -25.07 50.11 28.29
C ALA A 464 -25.31 50.75 29.66
N ARG A 465 -25.14 50.01 30.76
CA ARG A 465 -25.25 50.55 32.12
C ARG A 465 -24.19 51.61 32.39
N ARG A 466 -22.91 51.35 32.04
CA ARG A 466 -21.84 52.36 32.20
C ARG A 466 -22.14 53.61 31.38
N GLY A 467 -22.48 53.45 30.11
CA GLY A 467 -22.85 54.57 29.23
C GLY A 467 -24.05 55.35 29.77
N ALA A 468 -25.03 54.68 30.38
CA ALA A 468 -26.16 55.33 31.03
C ALA A 468 -25.78 56.08 32.31
N GLU A 469 -24.90 55.51 33.15
CA GLU A 469 -24.43 56.13 34.40
C GLU A 469 -23.61 57.39 34.15
N ILE A 470 -22.72 57.37 33.15
CA ILE A 470 -21.88 58.52 32.78
C ILE A 470 -22.53 59.43 31.72
N GLN A 471 -23.74 59.10 31.28
CA GLN A 471 -24.46 59.79 30.21
C GLN A 471 -23.64 59.93 28.91
N ASP A 472 -22.94 58.86 28.51
CA ASP A 472 -22.21 58.78 27.24
C ASP A 472 -23.16 58.33 26.13
N PHE A 473 -23.57 59.30 25.32
CA PHE A 473 -24.48 59.07 24.21
C PHE A 473 -23.84 58.22 23.10
N VAL A 474 -22.53 58.35 22.89
CA VAL A 474 -21.80 57.61 21.84
C VAL A 474 -21.68 56.15 22.22
N GLU A 475 -21.26 55.87 23.45
CA GLU A 475 -21.14 54.51 23.99
C GLU A 475 -22.51 53.81 23.95
N LEU A 476 -23.58 54.52 24.35
CA LEU A 476 -24.95 54.00 24.26
C LEU A 476 -25.39 53.76 22.80
N GLN A 477 -25.08 54.66 21.87
CA GLN A 477 -25.43 54.51 20.46
C GLN A 477 -24.69 53.34 19.80
N ILE A 478 -23.40 53.16 20.11
CA ILE A 478 -22.58 52.05 19.60
C ILE A 478 -23.13 50.71 20.09
N HIS A 479 -23.53 50.62 21.36
CA HIS A 479 -23.92 49.35 21.96
C HIS A 479 -25.41 49.01 21.80
N LEU A 480 -26.29 50.00 21.72
CA LEU A 480 -27.74 49.80 21.62
C LEU A 480 -28.33 50.15 20.25
N GLY A 481 -27.65 50.94 19.42
CA GLY A 481 -28.20 51.41 18.13
C GLY A 481 -28.52 50.29 17.13
N GLY A 482 -27.91 49.11 17.29
CA GLY A 482 -28.23 47.91 16.51
C GLY A 482 -29.42 47.10 17.03
N TRP A 483 -30.05 47.49 18.14
CA TRP A 483 -31.13 46.74 18.79
C TRP A 483 -32.49 47.42 18.61
N ILE A 484 -33.53 46.63 18.29
CA ILE A 484 -34.93 47.05 18.35
C ILE A 484 -35.46 46.72 19.75
N ILE A 485 -35.71 47.77 20.53
CA ILE A 485 -36.34 47.67 21.85
C ILE A 485 -37.74 48.27 21.72
N SER A 486 -38.75 47.41 21.54
CA SER A 486 -40.14 47.86 21.39
C SER A 486 -40.69 48.40 22.71
N GLU A 487 -41.30 49.60 22.68
CA GLU A 487 -41.99 50.19 23.84
C GLU A 487 -43.16 49.33 24.33
N ALA A 488 -43.79 48.57 23.43
CA ALA A 488 -44.96 47.74 23.74
C ALA A 488 -44.61 46.53 24.64
N THR A 489 -43.38 46.02 24.57
CA THR A 489 -42.91 44.89 25.40
C THR A 489 -42.45 45.33 26.79
N ALA A 490 -42.21 46.62 27.02
CA ALA A 490 -41.74 47.13 28.31
C ALA A 490 -42.80 47.01 29.44
N GLY A 491 -44.09 46.99 29.09
CA GLY A 491 -45.18 46.94 30.07
C GLY A 491 -45.68 45.54 30.45
N ALA A 492 -45.41 44.49 29.66
CA ALA A 492 -46.11 43.21 29.76
C ALA A 492 -45.38 42.08 30.51
N LEU A 493 -44.08 42.22 30.80
CA LEU A 493 -43.23 41.09 31.24
C LEU A 493 -42.51 41.26 32.58
N LEU A 494 -42.94 42.19 33.45
CA LEU A 494 -42.35 42.42 34.79
C LEU A 494 -42.66 41.33 35.84
N ALA A 495 -43.17 40.14 35.45
CA ALA A 495 -43.69 39.13 36.38
C ALA A 495 -42.92 37.80 36.41
N THR A 496 -41.84 37.64 35.64
CA THR A 496 -41.03 36.40 35.62
C THR A 496 -39.63 36.64 36.19
N ASP A 497 -39.43 36.24 37.45
CA ASP A 497 -38.22 36.40 38.28
C ASP A 497 -36.92 35.75 37.73
N LEU A 498 -36.94 35.18 36.52
CA LEU A 498 -35.83 34.40 35.95
C LEU A 498 -35.06 35.10 34.83
N LEU A 499 -35.60 36.17 34.23
CA LEU A 499 -34.91 36.92 33.19
C LEU A 499 -33.94 37.93 33.81
N THR A 500 -32.68 37.81 33.41
CA THR A 500 -31.48 38.38 34.01
C THR A 500 -31.55 39.90 34.18
N SER A 501 -30.97 40.41 35.27
CA SER A 501 -30.76 41.85 35.52
C SER A 501 -30.24 42.60 34.29
N ASP A 502 -29.43 41.92 33.47
CA ASP A 502 -28.82 42.43 32.26
C ASP A 502 -29.85 42.95 31.24
N LEU A 503 -30.98 42.26 31.05
CA LEU A 503 -32.04 42.72 30.14
C LEU A 503 -32.74 43.98 30.67
N ALA A 504 -32.90 44.08 32.00
CA ALA A 504 -33.45 45.28 32.64
C ALA A 504 -32.49 46.47 32.51
N ASP A 505 -31.18 46.23 32.64
CA ASP A 505 -30.15 47.26 32.44
C ASP A 505 -30.17 47.79 31.00
N ILE A 506 -30.22 46.90 30.00
CA ILE A 506 -30.30 47.27 28.57
C ILE A 506 -31.53 48.16 28.32
N ARG A 507 -32.71 47.77 28.84
CA ARG A 507 -33.93 48.58 28.72
C ARG A 507 -33.81 49.93 29.42
N SER A 508 -33.20 49.98 30.61
CA SER A 508 -33.01 51.24 31.34
C SER A 508 -32.04 52.19 30.63
N ALA A 509 -30.97 51.66 30.07
CA ALA A 509 -29.98 52.40 29.32
C ALA A 509 -30.54 52.93 28.00
N GLU A 510 -31.44 52.20 27.36
CA GLU A 510 -32.16 52.66 26.16
C GLU A 510 -33.02 53.90 26.43
N LEU A 511 -33.71 53.95 27.58
CA LEU A 511 -34.47 55.15 27.98
C LEU A 511 -33.54 56.37 28.15
N VAL A 512 -32.33 56.16 28.67
CA VAL A 512 -31.31 57.23 28.77
C VAL A 512 -30.81 57.63 27.38
N ARG A 513 -30.52 56.67 26.50
CA ARG A 513 -30.10 56.93 25.11
C ARG A 513 -31.13 57.78 24.37
N LEU A 514 -32.41 57.42 24.44
CA LEU A 514 -33.50 58.18 23.80
C LEU A 514 -33.61 59.61 24.34
N ARG A 515 -33.39 59.80 25.65
CA ARG A 515 -33.35 61.13 26.26
C ARG A 515 -32.16 61.96 25.77
N LEU A 516 -30.97 61.37 25.69
CA LEU A 516 -29.74 62.04 25.23
C LEU A 516 -29.79 62.35 23.73
N GLN A 517 -30.29 61.42 22.91
CA GLN A 517 -30.56 61.62 21.47
C GLN A 517 -31.36 62.91 21.25
N LYS A 518 -32.43 63.11 22.02
CA LYS A 518 -33.26 64.32 21.92
C LYS A 518 -32.48 65.61 22.19
N LEU A 519 -31.53 65.60 23.12
CA LEU A 519 -30.68 66.76 23.43
C LEU A 519 -29.63 67.01 22.34
N VAL A 520 -29.05 65.94 21.80
CA VAL A 520 -28.10 65.98 20.67
C VAL A 520 -28.79 66.52 19.41
N ASP A 521 -29.99 66.03 19.09
CA ASP A 521 -30.80 66.51 17.96
C ASP A 521 -31.15 67.99 18.11
N GLU A 522 -31.45 68.45 19.33
CA GLU A 522 -31.70 69.86 19.64
C GLU A 522 -30.45 70.74 19.42
N ALA A 523 -29.26 70.25 19.79
CA ALA A 523 -27.99 70.94 19.56
C ALA A 523 -27.62 70.98 18.07
N GLU A 524 -27.78 69.86 17.36
CA GLU A 524 -27.53 69.78 15.92
C GLU A 524 -28.44 70.70 15.12
N THR A 525 -29.74 70.75 15.48
CA THR A 525 -30.70 71.68 14.88
C THR A 525 -30.26 73.15 15.05
N ARG A 526 -29.59 73.49 16.16
CA ARG A 526 -29.09 74.85 16.42
C ARG A 526 -27.77 75.16 15.73
N PHE A 527 -26.89 74.16 15.61
CA PHE A 527 -25.65 74.25 14.84
C PHE A 527 -25.94 74.51 13.36
N VAL A 528 -26.87 73.76 12.76
CA VAL A 528 -27.30 73.95 11.36
C VAL A 528 -27.97 75.32 11.15
N ALA A 529 -28.60 75.88 12.19
CA ALA A 529 -29.18 77.22 12.15
C ALA A 529 -28.17 78.36 12.40
N GLU A 530 -26.87 78.07 12.56
CA GLU A 530 -25.78 79.02 12.81
C GLU A 530 -25.99 79.96 14.02
N ARG A 531 -26.76 79.53 15.02
CA ARG A 531 -27.05 80.33 16.21
C ARG A 531 -25.99 80.09 17.28
N TRP A 532 -24.80 80.66 17.11
CA TRP A 532 -23.61 80.35 17.92
C TRP A 532 -23.79 80.51 19.43
N ASP A 533 -24.49 81.55 19.90
CA ASP A 533 -24.78 81.71 21.35
C ASP A 533 -25.78 80.66 21.88
N ALA A 534 -26.76 80.27 21.06
CA ALA A 534 -27.74 79.24 21.41
C ALA A 534 -27.18 77.82 21.29
N LEU A 535 -26.19 77.63 20.40
CA LEU A 535 -25.36 76.44 20.31
C LEU A 535 -24.46 76.36 21.54
N GLN A 536 -23.80 77.44 21.96
CA GLN A 536 -23.02 77.46 23.20
C GLN A 536 -23.89 77.03 24.39
N SER A 537 -25.11 77.58 24.53
CA SER A 537 -26.04 77.15 25.59
C SER A 537 -26.49 75.67 25.49
N ALA A 538 -26.57 75.10 24.28
CA ALA A 538 -26.88 73.69 24.07
C ALA A 538 -25.68 72.79 24.40
N VAL A 539 -24.49 73.19 23.96
CA VAL A 539 -23.20 72.55 24.23
C VAL A 539 -22.89 72.61 25.73
N ASP A 540 -23.22 73.70 26.42
CA ASP A 540 -23.07 73.83 27.88
C ASP A 540 -23.99 72.84 28.64
N ARG A 541 -25.20 72.58 28.12
CA ARG A 541 -26.10 71.54 28.69
C ARG A 541 -25.63 70.12 28.39
N LEU A 542 -24.88 69.94 27.31
CA LEU A 542 -24.24 68.69 26.92
C LEU A 542 -22.81 68.60 27.47
N ALA A 543 -22.32 69.55 28.28
CA ALA A 543 -20.94 69.58 28.74
C ALA A 543 -20.56 68.39 29.63
N GLU A 544 -21.56 67.78 30.28
CA GLU A 544 -21.42 66.56 31.08
C GLU A 544 -21.84 65.29 30.32
N VAL A 545 -22.32 65.43 29.07
CA VAL A 545 -22.75 64.32 28.20
C VAL A 545 -21.66 64.04 27.19
N HIS A 546 -21.15 62.81 27.13
CA HIS A 546 -20.16 62.46 26.13
C HIS A 546 -20.84 62.28 24.75
N VAL A 547 -20.47 63.13 23.80
CA VAL A 547 -20.97 63.13 22.40
C VAL A 547 -19.78 62.86 21.48
N ASP A 548 -20.04 62.33 20.28
CA ASP A 548 -19.02 61.87 19.34
C ASP A 548 -17.98 62.96 19.12
N GLU A 549 -16.71 62.61 19.27
CA GLU A 549 -15.60 63.58 19.28
C GLU A 549 -15.57 64.37 17.96
N THR A 550 -15.99 63.80 16.83
CA THR A 550 -16.06 64.54 15.56
C THR A 550 -17.22 65.54 15.53
N THR A 551 -18.36 65.18 16.11
CA THR A 551 -19.54 66.05 16.23
C THR A 551 -19.29 67.15 17.26
N TRP A 552 -18.72 66.78 18.40
CA TRP A 552 -18.29 67.68 19.47
C TRP A 552 -17.18 68.61 19.01
N ASP A 553 -16.16 68.11 18.30
CA ASP A 553 -15.11 68.91 17.69
C ASP A 553 -15.65 69.73 16.54
N ARG A 554 -16.67 69.29 15.81
CA ARG A 554 -17.29 70.14 14.79
C ARG A 554 -18.00 71.32 15.44
N TRP A 555 -18.75 71.10 16.50
CA TRP A 555 -19.42 72.17 17.26
C TRP A 555 -18.39 73.07 17.97
N THR A 556 -17.47 72.48 18.73
CA THR A 556 -16.45 73.21 19.48
C THR A 556 -15.35 73.77 18.62
N SER A 557 -15.03 73.23 17.45
CA SER A 557 -14.14 73.84 16.45
C SER A 557 -14.85 74.89 15.62
N ALA A 558 -16.17 74.86 15.45
CA ALA A 558 -16.88 76.02 14.93
C ALA A 558 -16.80 77.17 15.95
N LEU A 559 -17.04 76.88 17.23
CA LEU A 559 -16.91 77.83 18.34
C LEU A 559 -15.46 78.29 18.57
N LYS A 560 -14.48 77.38 18.51
CA LYS A 560 -13.05 77.67 18.65
C LYS A 560 -12.45 78.24 17.39
N ARG A 561 -12.92 77.93 16.18
CA ARG A 561 -12.48 78.65 14.97
C ARG A 561 -12.88 80.10 15.09
N GLU A 562 -14.07 80.38 15.59
CA GLU A 562 -14.48 81.75 15.89
C GLU A 562 -13.57 82.42 16.95
N GLN A 563 -13.16 81.68 18.00
CA GLN A 563 -12.23 82.15 19.05
C GLN A 563 -10.73 82.15 18.67
N ASN A 564 -10.32 81.33 17.70
CA ASN A 564 -8.93 81.18 17.24
C ASN A 564 -8.68 82.01 15.98
N PHE A 565 -9.69 82.35 15.18
CA PHE A 565 -9.60 83.43 14.18
C PHE A 565 -9.26 84.76 14.86
N THR A 566 -9.59 84.89 16.15
CA THR A 566 -9.22 86.01 17.02
C THR A 566 -7.78 85.93 17.53
N LEU A 567 -7.15 84.75 17.60
CA LEU A 567 -5.80 84.51 18.13
C LEU A 567 -4.71 84.27 17.06
N LEU A 568 -5.06 83.75 15.88
CA LEU A 568 -4.16 83.48 14.74
C LEU A 568 -3.93 84.70 13.83
N LYS A 569 -4.05 85.91 14.38
CA LYS A 569 -3.44 87.13 13.82
C LYS A 569 -2.00 87.37 14.32
N ALA A 570 -1.49 86.53 15.22
CA ALA A 570 -0.19 86.72 15.85
C ALA A 570 0.75 85.51 15.69
N VAL A 571 1.97 85.80 15.24
CA VAL A 571 3.21 84.98 15.28
C VAL A 571 3.59 84.24 13.98
N SER A 572 4.86 84.44 13.62
CA SER A 572 5.43 84.59 12.29
C SER A 572 6.59 83.62 11.98
N GLY A 573 6.80 83.33 10.70
CA GLY A 573 8.12 83.29 10.01
C GLY A 573 9.09 82.12 10.29
N ALA A 574 9.61 81.98 11.51
CA ALA A 574 10.81 81.15 11.77
C ALA A 574 10.52 79.63 11.88
N GLY A 575 9.27 79.22 12.03
CA GLY A 575 8.89 77.80 12.09
C GLY A 575 8.89 77.09 10.74
N TRP A 576 8.93 77.83 9.62
CA TRP A 576 8.76 77.25 8.28
C TRP A 576 10.04 76.56 7.78
N GLU A 577 11.22 77.13 8.02
CA GLU A 577 12.49 76.56 7.55
C GLU A 577 12.92 75.29 8.32
N LEU A 578 12.65 75.22 9.63
CA LEU A 578 12.93 74.01 10.42
C LEU A 578 12.01 72.85 10.00
N LYS A 579 10.73 73.15 9.73
CA LYS A 579 9.79 72.16 9.21
C LYS A 579 10.27 71.65 7.84
N ARG A 580 10.67 72.54 6.93
CA ARG A 580 11.22 72.19 5.62
C ARG A 580 12.37 71.18 5.73
N HIS A 581 13.38 71.43 6.57
CA HIS A 581 14.54 70.52 6.71
C HIS A 581 14.17 69.13 7.26
N LEU A 582 13.28 69.08 8.26
CA LEU A 582 12.79 67.81 8.83
C LEU A 582 12.03 66.96 7.81
N TYR A 583 11.18 67.58 6.99
CA TYR A 583 10.45 66.85 5.96
C TYR A 583 11.36 66.40 4.81
N THR A 584 12.43 67.14 4.48
CA THR A 584 13.46 66.68 3.54
C THR A 584 14.12 65.37 4.00
N LEU A 585 14.59 65.31 5.25
CA LEU A 585 15.27 64.12 5.79
C LEU A 585 14.33 62.90 5.88
N ARG A 586 13.05 63.11 6.22
CA ARG A 586 12.05 62.03 6.25
C ARG A 586 11.80 61.46 4.86
N LEU A 587 11.68 62.31 3.85
CA LEU A 587 11.44 61.89 2.46
C LEU A 587 12.66 61.17 1.88
N GLU A 588 13.88 61.67 2.11
CA GLU A 588 15.10 60.98 1.70
C GLU A 588 15.27 59.62 2.38
N SER A 589 14.96 59.53 3.68
CA SER A 589 14.97 58.26 4.41
C SER A 589 13.91 57.28 3.92
N ALA A 590 12.77 57.76 3.42
CA ALA A 590 11.77 56.87 2.83
C ALA A 590 12.24 56.32 1.47
N LEU A 591 13.03 57.09 0.71
CA LEU A 591 13.48 56.73 -0.64
C LEU A 591 14.81 55.93 -0.69
N ARG A 592 15.73 56.13 0.26
CA ARG A 592 17.10 55.54 0.22
C ARG A 592 17.20 54.09 0.71
N VAL A 593 16.13 53.55 1.26
CA VAL A 593 16.23 52.34 2.06
C VAL A 593 16.18 51.10 1.18
N GLU A 594 17.36 50.65 0.75
CA GLU A 594 17.56 49.42 -0.01
C GLU A 594 17.46 48.14 0.86
N SER A 595 17.35 48.28 2.19
CA SER A 595 17.49 47.17 3.15
C SER A 595 16.52 47.14 4.35
N ALA A 596 15.57 48.07 4.51
CA ALA A 596 14.58 48.01 5.61
C ALA A 596 13.26 47.37 5.17
N PRO A 597 12.41 46.94 6.13
CA PRO A 597 11.03 46.55 5.90
C PRO A 597 10.27 47.53 4.99
N SER A 598 9.50 46.98 4.06
CA SER A 598 8.69 47.70 3.07
C SER A 598 7.86 48.85 3.69
N ILE A 599 7.80 50.01 3.03
CA ILE A 599 7.05 51.20 3.50
C ILE A 599 5.61 51.15 2.98
N PRO A 600 4.57 51.30 3.82
CA PRO A 600 3.19 51.43 3.37
C PRO A 600 2.99 52.62 2.41
N ILE A 601 2.22 52.43 1.34
CA ILE A 601 1.98 53.47 0.32
C ILE A 601 1.41 54.77 0.91
N GLN A 602 0.48 54.67 1.86
CA GLN A 602 -0.14 55.80 2.56
C GLN A 602 0.90 56.60 3.35
N GLN A 603 1.91 55.93 3.90
CA GLN A 603 3.00 56.59 4.63
C GLN A 603 3.92 57.34 3.67
N LEU A 604 4.24 56.77 2.49
CA LEU A 604 5.05 57.46 1.49
C LEU A 604 4.31 58.67 0.89
N GLU A 605 3.00 58.55 0.67
CA GLU A 605 2.13 59.66 0.24
C GLU A 605 2.07 60.77 1.29
N ALA A 606 1.79 60.44 2.55
CA ALA A 606 1.75 61.41 3.63
C ALA A 606 3.11 62.12 3.82
N VAL A 607 4.22 61.41 3.66
CA VAL A 607 5.57 62.00 3.73
C VAL A 607 5.85 62.90 2.52
N ALA A 608 5.38 62.53 1.31
CA ALA A 608 5.54 63.35 0.11
C ALA A 608 4.68 64.63 0.15
N ASP A 609 3.43 64.53 0.59
CA ASP A 609 2.52 65.68 0.70
C ASP A 609 2.95 66.62 1.83
N ALA A 610 3.40 66.06 2.97
CA ALA A 610 3.97 66.87 4.04
C ALA A 610 5.30 67.53 3.62
N ALA A 611 6.10 66.89 2.77
CA ALA A 611 7.30 67.48 2.20
C ALA A 611 6.97 68.63 1.23
N GLU A 612 5.99 68.46 0.34
CA GLU A 612 5.53 69.52 -0.57
C GLU A 612 4.98 70.73 0.19
N ALA A 613 4.11 70.50 1.18
CA ALA A 613 3.49 71.55 2.00
C ALA A 613 4.51 72.41 2.76
N HIS A 614 5.72 71.89 3.00
CA HIS A 614 6.81 72.60 3.67
C HIS A 614 7.94 73.00 2.73
N GLY A 615 7.73 72.96 1.42
CA GLY A 615 8.66 73.47 0.41
C GLY A 615 9.92 72.61 0.21
N VAL A 616 9.92 71.35 0.59
CA VAL A 616 11.03 70.41 0.31
C VAL A 616 11.32 70.36 -1.19
N ASP A 617 12.55 70.02 -1.57
CA ASP A 617 13.01 69.90 -2.96
C ASP A 617 12.00 69.15 -3.86
N ALA A 618 11.57 69.82 -4.93
CA ALA A 618 10.55 69.34 -5.85
C ALA A 618 10.96 68.03 -6.54
N ASP A 619 12.27 67.82 -6.78
CA ASP A 619 12.77 66.61 -7.44
C ASP A 619 12.68 65.36 -6.53
N LEU A 620 12.82 65.54 -5.22
CA LEU A 620 12.61 64.45 -4.25
C LEU A 620 11.13 64.10 -4.12
N VAL A 621 10.26 65.11 -4.07
CA VAL A 621 8.80 64.93 -4.02
C VAL A 621 8.31 64.25 -5.32
N ALA A 622 8.79 64.68 -6.48
CA ALA A 622 8.44 64.10 -7.76
C ALA A 622 8.85 62.62 -7.88
N ARG A 623 10.02 62.25 -7.34
CA ARG A 623 10.48 60.85 -7.28
C ARG A 623 9.55 60.00 -6.41
N ALA A 624 9.21 60.44 -5.20
CA ALA A 624 8.27 59.72 -4.33
C ALA A 624 6.89 59.57 -4.96
N ARG A 625 6.36 60.63 -5.60
CA ARG A 625 5.09 60.58 -6.33
C ARG A 625 5.13 59.62 -7.52
N THR A 626 6.27 59.51 -8.20
CA THR A 626 6.47 58.55 -9.29
C THR A 626 6.50 57.11 -8.79
N GLU A 627 7.09 56.83 -7.63
CA GLU A 627 7.02 55.50 -7.01
C GLU A 627 5.58 55.15 -6.60
N VAL A 628 4.89 56.09 -5.93
CA VAL A 628 3.47 55.95 -5.56
C VAL A 628 2.61 55.68 -6.80
N SER A 629 2.75 56.48 -7.87
CA SER A 629 1.96 56.31 -9.08
C SER A 629 2.26 55.00 -9.80
N SER A 630 3.52 54.54 -9.82
CA SER A 630 3.89 53.24 -10.38
C SER A 630 3.25 52.09 -9.61
N VAL A 631 3.22 52.17 -8.28
CA VAL A 631 2.59 51.15 -7.41
C VAL A 631 1.07 51.14 -7.63
N ARG A 632 0.42 52.31 -7.62
CA ARG A 632 -1.02 52.44 -7.93
C ARG A 632 -1.35 51.92 -9.33
N GLN A 633 -0.51 52.21 -10.33
CA GLN A 633 -0.71 51.72 -11.69
C GLN A 633 -0.58 50.19 -11.78
N ARG A 634 0.40 49.58 -11.12
CA ARG A 634 0.54 48.12 -11.06
C ARG A 634 -0.64 47.47 -10.34
N TRP A 635 -1.09 48.07 -9.24
CA TRP A 635 -2.29 47.62 -8.53
C TRP A 635 -3.54 47.70 -9.41
N GLN A 636 -3.76 48.83 -10.08
CA GLN A 636 -4.86 48.99 -11.01
C GLN A 636 -4.77 47.95 -12.14
N THR A 637 -3.57 47.71 -12.69
CA THR A 637 -3.38 46.69 -13.73
C THR A 637 -3.69 45.28 -13.19
N ALA A 638 -3.35 44.99 -11.93
CA ALA A 638 -3.71 43.73 -11.29
C ALA A 638 -5.24 43.61 -11.11
N GLN A 639 -5.91 44.67 -10.65
CA GLN A 639 -7.36 44.72 -10.48
C GLN A 639 -8.10 44.59 -11.82
N ASP A 640 -7.60 45.25 -12.87
CA ASP A 640 -8.13 45.15 -14.23
C ASP A 640 -7.91 43.74 -14.80
N ALA A 641 -6.81 43.07 -14.45
CA ALA A 641 -6.58 41.67 -14.82
C ALA A 641 -7.51 40.72 -14.05
N ILE A 642 -7.71 40.93 -12.74
CA ILE A 642 -8.66 40.15 -11.92
C ILE A 642 -10.09 40.33 -12.43
N SER A 643 -10.49 41.56 -12.76
CA SER A 643 -11.82 41.87 -13.31
C SER A 643 -12.06 41.22 -14.67
N ARG A 644 -11.00 41.09 -15.49
CA ARG A 644 -10.99 40.33 -16.75
C ARG A 644 -10.76 38.83 -16.54
N ARG A 645 -10.59 38.37 -15.29
CA ARG A 645 -10.28 36.99 -14.90
C ARG A 645 -9.04 36.41 -15.58
N SER A 646 -8.02 37.24 -15.77
CA SER A 646 -6.70 36.84 -16.29
C SER A 646 -5.75 36.49 -15.14
N VAL A 647 -5.53 35.19 -14.90
CA VAL A 647 -4.84 34.69 -13.70
C VAL A 647 -3.34 35.01 -13.70
N ASP A 648 -2.67 34.85 -14.84
CA ASP A 648 -1.23 35.00 -15.00
C ASP A 648 -0.81 36.48 -14.95
N THR A 649 -1.51 37.34 -15.67
CA THR A 649 -1.27 38.80 -15.63
C THR A 649 -1.53 39.35 -14.23
N ALA A 650 -2.62 38.93 -13.57
CA ALA A 650 -2.91 39.35 -12.20
C ALA A 650 -1.79 38.93 -11.24
N GLU A 651 -1.40 37.66 -11.24
CA GLU A 651 -0.35 37.16 -10.35
C GLU A 651 1.01 37.82 -10.59
N VAL A 652 1.41 38.05 -11.85
CA VAL A 652 2.66 38.73 -12.17
C VAL A 652 2.67 40.16 -11.64
N MET A 653 1.56 40.91 -11.76
CA MET A 653 1.48 42.27 -11.23
C MET A 653 1.47 42.29 -9.70
N LEU A 654 0.76 41.36 -9.05
CA LEU A 654 0.79 41.19 -7.60
C LEU A 654 2.19 40.80 -7.10
N TRP A 655 2.91 39.94 -7.83
CA TRP A 655 4.28 39.58 -7.51
C TRP A 655 5.23 40.79 -7.64
N LYS A 656 5.07 41.63 -8.69
CA LYS A 656 5.84 42.89 -8.83
C LYS A 656 5.55 43.92 -7.74
N LEU A 657 4.35 43.90 -7.17
CA LEU A 657 4.00 44.68 -5.98
C LEU A 657 4.69 44.13 -4.73
N LYS A 658 4.68 42.79 -4.55
CA LYS A 658 5.36 42.11 -3.44
C LYS A 658 6.88 42.30 -3.45
N ALA A 659 7.49 42.24 -4.62
CA ALA A 659 8.93 42.45 -4.81
C ALA A 659 9.34 43.93 -4.72
N GLY A 660 8.37 44.85 -4.75
CA GLY A 660 8.59 46.30 -4.65
C GLY A 660 8.87 46.77 -3.21
N ARG A 661 9.50 47.95 -3.10
CA ARG A 661 9.84 48.59 -1.80
C ARG A 661 8.61 49.15 -1.07
N VAL A 662 7.63 49.63 -1.83
CA VAL A 662 6.39 50.22 -1.31
C VAL A 662 5.32 49.14 -1.22
N ARG A 663 4.78 48.94 -0.02
CA ARG A 663 3.77 47.92 0.27
C ARG A 663 2.37 48.52 0.20
N MET A 664 1.46 47.78 -0.43
CA MET A 664 0.03 47.99 -0.30
C MET A 664 -0.52 46.97 0.69
N GLU A 665 -1.18 47.43 1.75
CA GLU A 665 -1.77 46.55 2.77
C GLU A 665 -2.94 45.73 2.21
N GLU A 666 -3.73 46.32 1.31
CA GLU A 666 -4.87 45.70 0.63
C GLU A 666 -4.49 44.40 -0.07
N TRP A 667 -3.29 44.33 -0.67
CA TRP A 667 -2.80 43.12 -1.31
C TRP A 667 -2.47 42.00 -0.32
N ALA A 668 -2.01 42.34 0.89
CA ALA A 668 -1.57 41.33 1.86
C ALA A 668 -2.71 40.46 2.39
N LYS A 669 -3.97 40.89 2.22
CA LYS A 669 -5.15 40.25 2.80
C LYS A 669 -5.58 38.95 2.12
N ARG A 670 -5.00 38.55 0.96
CA ARG A 670 -5.45 37.36 0.19
C ARG A 670 -6.99 37.33 0.00
N GLU A 671 -7.58 38.49 -0.26
CA GLU A 671 -9.03 38.65 -0.43
C GLU A 671 -9.38 38.91 -1.91
N GLY A 672 -10.61 38.56 -2.30
CA GLY A 672 -11.19 38.86 -3.60
C GLY A 672 -11.18 37.70 -4.60
N PRO A 673 -11.70 37.94 -5.83
CA PRO A 673 -12.09 36.87 -6.77
C PRO A 673 -10.97 35.90 -7.15
N LEU A 674 -9.72 36.39 -7.24
CA LEU A 674 -8.55 35.56 -7.56
C LEU A 674 -8.29 34.51 -6.48
N TRP A 675 -8.37 34.90 -5.22
CA TRP A 675 -8.11 34.00 -4.09
C TRP A 675 -9.32 33.12 -3.80
N GLU A 676 -10.54 33.63 -3.98
CA GLU A 676 -11.77 32.83 -3.95
C GLU A 676 -11.72 31.68 -4.97
N MET A 677 -11.23 31.95 -6.19
CA MET A 677 -11.00 30.89 -7.20
C MET A 677 -9.98 29.85 -6.73
N VAL A 678 -8.87 30.27 -6.12
CA VAL A 678 -7.83 29.36 -5.61
C VAL A 678 -8.37 28.48 -4.49
N ASP A 679 -9.07 29.08 -3.52
CA ASP A 679 -9.61 28.36 -2.37
C ASP A 679 -10.74 27.41 -2.79
N ALA A 680 -11.63 27.84 -3.69
CA ALA A 680 -12.68 26.99 -4.27
C ALA A 680 -12.08 25.82 -5.06
N ALA A 681 -11.04 26.06 -5.87
CA ALA A 681 -10.37 25.00 -6.62
C ALA A 681 -9.67 23.99 -5.70
N LYS A 682 -8.97 24.46 -4.65
CA LYS A 682 -8.33 23.59 -3.65
C LYS A 682 -9.35 22.79 -2.85
N ALA A 683 -10.47 23.39 -2.47
CA ALA A 683 -11.57 22.69 -1.79
C ALA A 683 -12.20 21.61 -2.68
N ALA A 684 -12.47 21.92 -3.95
CA ALA A 684 -12.96 20.96 -4.94
C ALA A 684 -11.95 19.82 -5.20
N GLU A 685 -10.64 20.12 -5.18
CA GLU A 685 -9.58 19.11 -5.25
C GLU A 685 -9.54 18.16 -4.08
N ALA A 686 -9.68 18.68 -2.86
CA ALA A 686 -9.79 17.86 -1.66
C ALA A 686 -11.01 16.91 -1.73
N ALA A 687 -12.12 17.37 -2.33
CA ALA A 687 -13.32 16.57 -2.55
C ALA A 687 -13.24 15.62 -3.75
N LYS A 688 -12.24 15.76 -4.63
CA LYS A 688 -12.13 15.08 -5.94
C LYS A 688 -13.35 15.33 -6.85
N ASP A 689 -13.95 16.51 -6.76
CA ASP A 689 -15.11 16.91 -7.56
C ASP A 689 -14.65 17.75 -8.76
N TRP A 690 -14.65 17.16 -9.94
CA TRP A 690 -14.21 17.84 -11.16
C TRP A 690 -15.23 18.88 -11.65
N GLN A 691 -16.52 18.76 -11.30
CA GLN A 691 -17.55 19.74 -11.67
C GLN A 691 -17.36 21.02 -10.85
N ALA A 692 -17.17 20.88 -9.54
CA ALA A 692 -16.85 22.00 -8.65
C ALA A 692 -15.51 22.66 -9.03
N MET A 693 -14.50 21.89 -9.42
CA MET A 693 -13.25 22.45 -9.95
C MET A 693 -13.49 23.28 -11.23
N LYS A 694 -14.29 22.73 -12.16
CA LYS A 694 -14.62 23.39 -13.43
C LYS A 694 -15.40 24.69 -13.20
N GLU A 695 -16.31 24.69 -12.23
CA GLU A 695 -17.04 25.88 -11.81
C GLU A 695 -16.13 26.92 -11.15
N ALA A 696 -15.23 26.49 -10.25
CA ALA A 696 -14.29 27.37 -9.58
C ALA A 696 -13.39 28.14 -10.56
N VAL A 697 -12.90 27.47 -11.61
CA VAL A 697 -12.05 28.10 -12.64
C VAL A 697 -12.86 28.68 -13.81
N ALA A 698 -14.19 28.63 -13.76
CA ALA A 698 -15.04 29.07 -14.86
C ALA A 698 -14.83 30.58 -15.14
N GLY A 699 -14.60 30.89 -16.41
CA GLY A 699 -14.36 32.26 -16.87
C GLY A 699 -12.96 32.81 -16.55
N TRP A 700 -12.07 32.04 -15.91
CA TRP A 700 -10.66 32.40 -15.77
C TRP A 700 -9.84 31.93 -16.99
N SER A 701 -8.85 32.72 -17.38
CA SER A 701 -7.95 32.41 -18.51
C SER A 701 -6.51 32.82 -18.22
N GLU A 702 -5.57 32.25 -18.98
CA GLU A 702 -4.19 32.73 -19.08
C GLU A 702 -4.04 33.59 -20.34
N ASP A 703 -3.53 34.81 -20.20
CA ASP A 703 -3.20 35.67 -21.35
C ASP A 703 -2.01 35.11 -22.13
N LYS A 704 -1.07 34.47 -21.42
CA LYS A 704 0.13 33.85 -21.99
C LYS A 704 0.29 32.41 -21.51
N PRO A 705 -0.42 31.46 -22.16
CA PRO A 705 -0.32 30.04 -21.88
C PRO A 705 1.14 29.58 -21.86
N ASP A 706 1.48 28.68 -20.93
CA ASP A 706 2.79 28.06 -20.78
C ASP A 706 3.97 29.02 -20.49
N SER A 707 3.69 30.30 -20.24
CA SER A 707 4.74 31.22 -19.84
C SER A 707 5.37 30.78 -18.51
N ALA A 708 6.71 30.79 -18.47
CA ALA A 708 7.48 30.57 -17.27
C ALA A 708 7.79 31.93 -16.64
N HIS A 709 7.24 32.19 -15.46
CA HIS A 709 7.56 33.35 -14.64
C HIS A 709 7.84 32.89 -13.21
N GLU A 710 8.78 33.54 -12.53
CA GLU A 710 9.18 33.17 -11.17
C GLU A 710 8.02 33.25 -10.16
N ALA A 711 7.05 34.14 -10.41
CA ALA A 711 5.81 34.26 -9.65
C ALA A 711 5.05 32.92 -9.53
N PHE A 712 5.08 32.09 -10.58
CA PHE A 712 4.30 30.85 -10.66
C PHE A 712 4.93 29.67 -9.90
N SER A 713 6.15 29.85 -9.36
CA SER A 713 6.90 28.78 -8.70
C SER A 713 6.38 28.45 -7.29
N GLY A 714 5.67 29.39 -6.65
CA GLY A 714 5.13 29.22 -5.31
C GLY A 714 4.08 28.11 -5.21
N GLU A 715 3.97 27.48 -4.04
CA GLU A 715 2.92 26.50 -3.75
C GLU A 715 1.53 27.15 -3.69
N ASP A 716 1.49 28.42 -3.29
CA ASP A 716 0.27 29.25 -3.26
C ASP A 716 0.07 30.08 -4.53
N SER A 717 0.68 29.70 -5.65
CA SER A 717 0.51 30.42 -6.92
C SER A 717 -0.90 30.20 -7.48
N PRO A 718 -1.69 31.28 -7.74
CA PRO A 718 -2.97 31.16 -8.43
C PRO A 718 -2.86 30.55 -9.82
N THR A 719 -1.87 30.94 -10.62
CA THR A 719 -1.66 30.39 -11.97
C THR A 719 -1.30 28.91 -11.92
N ARG A 720 -0.43 28.51 -10.99
CA ARG A 720 -0.09 27.10 -10.80
C ARG A 720 -1.32 26.29 -10.38
N THR A 721 -2.12 26.82 -9.46
CA THR A 721 -3.38 26.19 -9.01
C THR A 721 -4.32 26.04 -10.21
N PHE A 722 -4.57 27.10 -10.97
CA PHE A 722 -5.40 27.08 -12.18
C PHE A 722 -4.92 26.03 -13.20
N ARG A 723 -3.63 25.99 -13.55
CA ARG A 723 -3.04 24.97 -14.44
C ARG A 723 -3.18 23.55 -13.91
N SER A 724 -2.98 23.37 -12.60
CA SER A 724 -3.15 22.07 -11.94
C SER A 724 -4.60 21.61 -12.02
N THR A 725 -5.54 22.49 -11.68
CA THR A 725 -6.97 22.25 -11.70
C THR A 725 -7.46 21.90 -13.11
N LEU A 726 -7.06 22.63 -14.16
CA LEU A 726 -7.44 22.30 -15.55
C LEU A 726 -7.00 20.90 -15.97
N ARG A 727 -5.75 20.50 -15.65
CA ARG A 727 -5.28 19.14 -15.91
C ARG A 727 -6.05 18.11 -15.09
N ARG A 728 -6.30 18.42 -13.81
CA ARG A 728 -6.96 17.51 -12.87
C ARG A 728 -8.42 17.26 -13.21
N ILE A 729 -9.14 18.28 -13.71
CA ILE A 729 -10.49 18.16 -14.25
C ILE A 729 -10.52 17.09 -15.36
N GLY A 730 -9.60 17.16 -16.32
CA GLY A 730 -9.52 16.18 -17.40
C GLY A 730 -9.28 14.75 -16.91
N GLU A 731 -8.36 14.58 -15.95
CA GLU A 731 -8.05 13.26 -15.36
C GLU A 731 -9.24 12.65 -14.58
N LEU A 732 -9.89 13.45 -13.74
CA LEU A 732 -11.01 12.99 -12.91
C LEU A 732 -12.25 12.72 -13.76
N HIS A 733 -12.56 13.57 -14.73
CA HIS A 733 -13.65 13.34 -15.67
C HIS A 733 -13.38 12.08 -16.50
N LEU A 734 -12.15 11.87 -16.97
CA LEU A 734 -11.78 10.62 -17.66
C LEU A 734 -11.95 9.39 -16.77
N HIS A 735 -11.64 9.49 -15.47
CA HIS A 735 -11.85 8.39 -14.53
C HIS A 735 -13.35 8.08 -14.33
N GLU A 736 -14.19 9.10 -14.21
CA GLU A 736 -15.65 8.93 -14.12
C GLU A 736 -16.23 8.29 -15.39
N LEU A 737 -15.86 8.78 -16.57
CA LEU A 737 -16.30 8.18 -17.84
C LEU A 737 -15.84 6.72 -17.96
N ARG A 738 -14.63 6.38 -17.52
CA ARG A 738 -14.16 4.98 -17.49
C ARG A 738 -15.02 4.11 -16.56
N ARG A 739 -15.39 4.63 -15.39
CA ARG A 739 -16.28 3.93 -14.46
C ARG A 739 -17.64 3.69 -15.12
N GLU A 740 -18.23 4.72 -15.71
CA GLU A 740 -19.52 4.61 -16.40
C GLU A 740 -19.46 3.61 -17.56
N VAL A 741 -18.42 3.68 -18.41
CA VAL A 741 -18.21 2.70 -19.48
C VAL A 741 -18.12 1.28 -18.92
N ASN A 742 -17.37 1.06 -17.85
CA ASN A 742 -17.28 -0.27 -17.26
C ASN A 742 -18.62 -0.74 -16.69
N GLU A 743 -19.40 0.15 -16.08
CA GLU A 743 -20.75 -0.14 -15.58
C GLU A 743 -21.70 -0.50 -16.73
N THR A 744 -21.72 0.28 -17.83
CA THR A 744 -22.56 -0.03 -19.01
C THR A 744 -22.11 -1.32 -19.69
N LEU A 745 -20.81 -1.56 -19.81
CA LEU A 745 -20.26 -2.79 -20.37
C LEU A 745 -20.56 -4.02 -19.50
N ASN A 746 -20.50 -3.88 -18.18
CA ASN A 746 -20.88 -4.96 -17.25
C ASN A 746 -22.38 -5.23 -17.34
N HIS A 747 -23.21 -4.19 -17.41
CA HIS A 747 -24.65 -4.32 -17.63
C HIS A 747 -24.97 -5.08 -18.93
N LEU A 748 -24.34 -4.69 -20.05
CA LEU A 748 -24.43 -5.41 -21.34
C LEU A 748 -23.92 -6.86 -21.25
N THR A 749 -22.99 -7.13 -20.34
CA THR A 749 -22.42 -8.47 -20.16
C THR A 749 -23.34 -9.38 -19.36
N ASP A 750 -23.91 -8.86 -18.26
CA ASP A 750 -24.74 -9.57 -17.28
C ASP A 750 -26.17 -9.85 -17.77
N GLN A 751 -26.74 -8.96 -18.59
CA GLN A 751 -28.13 -9.04 -19.09
C GLN A 751 -28.44 -10.24 -20.01
N THR A 752 -27.49 -11.14 -20.23
CA THR A 752 -27.68 -12.37 -21.03
C THR A 752 -28.68 -13.37 -20.43
N ALA A 753 -29.26 -13.11 -19.25
CA ALA A 753 -30.07 -14.04 -18.49
C ALA A 753 -31.60 -13.79 -18.49
N SER A 754 -32.19 -13.08 -19.48
CA SER A 754 -33.57 -13.28 -20.01
C SER A 754 -34.68 -12.20 -19.92
N SER A 755 -34.43 -10.89 -19.76
CA SER A 755 -35.55 -9.92 -19.85
C SER A 755 -35.29 -8.54 -20.48
N THR A 756 -34.06 -8.22 -20.88
CA THR A 756 -33.76 -6.90 -21.45
C THR A 756 -34.29 -6.79 -22.88
N SER A 757 -35.01 -5.71 -23.18
CA SER A 757 -35.50 -5.46 -24.55
C SER A 757 -34.33 -5.18 -25.50
N ARG A 758 -34.51 -5.45 -26.79
CA ARG A 758 -33.50 -5.10 -27.81
C ARG A 758 -33.21 -3.60 -27.82
N GLU A 759 -34.24 -2.79 -27.57
CA GLU A 759 -34.16 -1.32 -27.52
C GLU A 759 -33.28 -0.85 -26.35
N GLU A 760 -33.40 -1.47 -25.17
CA GLU A 760 -32.55 -1.15 -24.01
C GLU A 760 -31.08 -1.51 -24.28
N MET A 761 -30.80 -2.68 -24.87
CA MET A 761 -29.42 -3.05 -25.26
C MET A 761 -28.85 -2.08 -26.30
N GLN A 762 -29.67 -1.64 -27.26
CA GLN A 762 -29.27 -0.65 -28.25
C GLN A 762 -28.95 0.71 -27.59
N ALA A 763 -29.79 1.18 -26.68
CA ALA A 763 -29.57 2.42 -25.95
C ALA A 763 -28.26 2.38 -25.14
N GLU A 764 -27.95 1.25 -24.51
CA GLU A 764 -26.69 1.05 -23.76
C GLU A 764 -25.45 1.01 -24.67
N LEU A 765 -25.55 0.42 -25.85
CA LEU A 765 -24.46 0.45 -26.85
C LEU A 765 -24.22 1.87 -27.39
N GLN A 766 -25.29 2.61 -27.67
CA GLN A 766 -25.20 4.01 -28.09
C GLN A 766 -24.61 4.89 -27.00
N ARG A 767 -25.03 4.70 -25.74
CA ARG A 767 -24.45 5.36 -24.58
C ARG A 767 -22.96 5.04 -24.43
N THR A 768 -22.59 3.76 -24.55
CA THR A 768 -21.20 3.31 -24.49
C THR A 768 -20.36 3.97 -25.58
N ALA A 769 -20.86 4.04 -26.82
CA ALA A 769 -20.18 4.72 -27.92
C ALA A 769 -20.01 6.22 -27.65
N TYR A 770 -21.04 6.89 -27.13
CA TYR A 770 -20.96 8.29 -26.70
C TYR A 770 -19.89 8.52 -25.63
N LEU A 771 -19.87 7.69 -24.58
CA LEU A 771 -18.89 7.80 -23.50
C LEU A 771 -17.45 7.63 -24.02
N PHE A 772 -17.19 6.69 -24.93
CA PHE A 772 -15.87 6.55 -25.54
C PHE A 772 -15.45 7.77 -26.37
N ARG A 773 -16.38 8.40 -27.10
CA ARG A 773 -16.08 9.65 -27.82
C ARG A 773 -15.71 10.78 -26.86
N GLU A 774 -16.40 10.89 -25.72
CA GLU A 774 -16.02 11.86 -24.67
C GLU A 774 -14.64 11.54 -24.10
N MET A 775 -14.32 10.26 -23.87
CA MET A 775 -12.99 9.86 -23.43
C MET A 775 -11.90 10.19 -24.47
N PHE A 776 -12.17 10.04 -25.76
CA PHE A 776 -11.26 10.43 -26.85
C PHE A 776 -10.97 11.93 -26.86
N LYS A 777 -11.99 12.77 -26.63
CA LYS A 777 -11.80 14.22 -26.48
C LYS A 777 -10.87 14.57 -25.32
N LEU A 778 -10.79 13.72 -24.29
CA LEU A 778 -9.89 13.86 -23.15
C LEU A 778 -8.52 13.18 -23.36
N GLY A 779 -8.18 12.78 -24.58
CA GLY A 779 -6.88 12.18 -24.91
C GLY A 779 -6.75 10.71 -24.52
N TRP A 780 -7.86 10.01 -24.26
CA TRP A 780 -7.81 8.56 -24.08
C TRP A 780 -7.59 7.85 -25.42
N GLU A 781 -6.78 6.80 -25.42
CA GLU A 781 -6.55 5.97 -26.60
C GLU A 781 -7.19 4.58 -26.45
N MET A 782 -7.85 4.13 -27.51
CA MET A 782 -8.42 2.78 -27.60
C MET A 782 -7.37 1.82 -28.16
N THR A 783 -6.79 1.01 -27.28
CA THR A 783 -5.82 0.00 -27.68
C THR A 783 -6.49 -1.11 -28.49
N PRO A 784 -5.74 -1.87 -29.32
CA PRO A 784 -6.29 -2.99 -30.09
C PRO A 784 -7.07 -4.00 -29.23
N GLU A 785 -6.62 -4.26 -28.01
CA GLU A 785 -7.29 -5.19 -27.08
C GLU A 785 -8.67 -4.67 -26.66
N LYS A 786 -8.78 -3.36 -26.41
CA LYS A 786 -10.06 -2.71 -26.08
C LYS A 786 -10.99 -2.67 -27.29
N LYS A 787 -10.44 -2.39 -28.48
CA LYS A 787 -11.17 -2.48 -29.76
C LYS A 787 -11.74 -3.89 -29.94
N ALA A 788 -10.94 -4.92 -29.70
CA ALA A 788 -11.35 -6.32 -29.78
C ALA A 788 -12.51 -6.65 -28.81
N ARG A 789 -12.43 -6.18 -27.56
CA ARG A 789 -13.51 -6.35 -26.58
C ARG A 789 -14.83 -5.74 -27.05
N LEU A 790 -14.80 -4.52 -27.58
CA LEU A 790 -15.99 -3.85 -28.08
C LEU A 790 -16.60 -4.55 -29.29
N MET A 791 -15.78 -4.97 -30.23
CA MET A 791 -16.25 -5.71 -31.41
C MET A 791 -16.85 -7.06 -31.04
N ILE A 792 -16.39 -7.70 -29.97
CA ILE A 792 -17.03 -8.93 -29.50
C ILE A 792 -18.33 -8.67 -28.79
N LEU A 793 -18.44 -7.62 -27.98
CA LEU A 793 -19.72 -7.25 -27.41
C LEU A 793 -20.75 -6.98 -28.52
N LEU A 794 -20.33 -6.31 -29.58
CA LEU A 794 -21.12 -6.12 -30.79
C LEU A 794 -21.52 -7.45 -31.44
N GLY A 795 -20.57 -8.37 -31.61
CA GLY A 795 -20.83 -9.73 -32.12
C GLY A 795 -21.80 -10.53 -31.23
N LYS A 796 -21.67 -10.41 -29.91
CA LYS A 796 -22.53 -11.04 -28.91
C LYS A 796 -23.96 -10.52 -28.98
N VAL A 797 -24.14 -9.22 -29.24
CA VAL A 797 -25.45 -8.58 -29.42
C VAL A 797 -26.08 -8.99 -30.76
N LYS A 798 -25.27 -9.09 -31.83
CA LYS A 798 -25.75 -9.48 -33.17
C LYS A 798 -26.07 -10.96 -33.31
N ALA A 799 -25.45 -11.83 -32.53
CA ALA A 799 -25.59 -13.27 -32.67
C ALA A 799 -27.05 -13.74 -32.51
N GLN A 800 -27.58 -14.39 -33.55
CA GLN A 800 -28.98 -14.80 -33.63
C GLN A 800 -29.18 -16.20 -33.01
N GLY A 801 -28.94 -16.30 -31.69
CA GLY A 801 -29.24 -17.51 -30.90
C GLY A 801 -28.34 -18.73 -31.14
N GLY A 802 -28.59 -19.80 -30.39
CA GLY A 802 -27.94 -21.11 -30.57
C GLY A 802 -26.42 -21.14 -30.37
N ARG A 803 -25.72 -21.82 -31.31
CA ARG A 803 -24.26 -22.03 -31.30
C ARG A 803 -23.50 -20.72 -31.49
N GLU A 804 -23.93 -19.85 -32.42
CA GLU A 804 -23.27 -18.57 -32.71
C GLU A 804 -23.22 -17.67 -31.46
N LYS A 805 -24.33 -17.57 -30.72
CA LYS A 805 -24.36 -16.82 -29.45
C LYS A 805 -23.43 -17.40 -28.38
N SER A 806 -23.28 -18.73 -28.35
CA SER A 806 -22.39 -19.42 -27.42
C SER A 806 -20.91 -19.22 -27.79
N VAL A 807 -20.59 -19.27 -29.09
CA VAL A 807 -19.26 -18.98 -29.64
C VAL A 807 -18.88 -17.54 -29.33
N ALA A 808 -19.73 -16.56 -29.68
CA ALA A 808 -19.47 -15.15 -29.40
C ALA A 808 -19.29 -14.86 -27.90
N ARG A 809 -20.08 -15.51 -27.03
CA ARG A 809 -19.91 -15.40 -25.57
C ARG A 809 -18.60 -16.01 -25.08
N LEU A 810 -18.19 -17.16 -25.60
CA LEU A 810 -16.94 -17.79 -25.21
C LEU A 810 -15.74 -16.96 -25.70
N SER A 811 -15.76 -16.50 -26.95
CA SER A 811 -14.74 -15.59 -27.49
C SER A 811 -14.61 -14.31 -26.66
N ALA A 812 -15.73 -13.76 -26.16
CA ALA A 812 -15.72 -12.60 -25.25
C ALA A 812 -15.00 -12.89 -23.94
N ALA A 813 -15.34 -14.01 -23.32
CA ALA A 813 -14.74 -14.45 -22.07
C ALA A 813 -13.24 -14.72 -22.25
N LEU A 814 -12.86 -15.37 -23.35
CA LEU A 814 -11.47 -15.63 -23.69
C LEU A 814 -10.70 -14.32 -23.80
N LEU A 815 -11.15 -13.37 -24.62
CA LEU A 815 -10.47 -12.08 -24.81
C LEU A 815 -10.39 -11.21 -23.56
N GLN A 816 -11.34 -11.33 -22.63
CA GLN A 816 -11.22 -10.69 -21.33
C GLN A 816 -9.97 -11.16 -20.57
N HIS A 817 -9.63 -12.44 -20.69
CA HIS A 817 -8.49 -13.07 -20.02
C HIS A 817 -7.19 -13.09 -20.83
N LEU A 818 -7.20 -12.59 -22.07
CA LEU A 818 -6.00 -12.51 -22.90
C LEU A 818 -5.10 -11.28 -22.59
N GLU A 819 -5.57 -10.36 -21.75
CA GLU A 819 -4.78 -9.19 -21.34
C GLU A 819 -3.86 -9.52 -20.14
N GLY A 820 -2.55 -9.48 -20.37
CA GLY A 820 -1.53 -9.66 -19.34
C GLY A 820 -1.14 -11.12 -19.07
N SER A 821 -0.44 -11.36 -17.96
CA SER A 821 -0.07 -12.71 -17.52
C SER A 821 -1.29 -13.42 -16.92
N SER A 822 -1.47 -14.70 -17.28
CA SER A 822 -2.60 -15.51 -16.82
C SER A 822 -2.16 -16.88 -16.32
N ASN A 823 -2.78 -17.34 -15.25
CA ASN A 823 -2.63 -18.69 -14.74
C ASN A 823 -3.88 -19.49 -15.11
N CYS A 824 -3.73 -20.50 -15.96
CA CYS A 824 -4.82 -21.31 -16.49
C CYS A 824 -4.77 -22.72 -15.92
N VAL A 825 -5.88 -23.17 -15.34
CA VAL A 825 -6.05 -24.55 -14.84
C VAL A 825 -7.17 -25.26 -15.58
N PHE A 826 -6.90 -26.44 -16.14
CA PHE A 826 -7.86 -27.26 -16.86
C PHE A 826 -8.41 -28.36 -15.94
N LEU A 827 -9.74 -28.43 -15.77
CA LEU A 827 -10.39 -29.53 -15.05
C LEU A 827 -10.98 -30.52 -16.04
N LEU A 828 -10.55 -31.77 -15.94
CA LEU A 828 -10.90 -32.84 -16.89
C LEU A 828 -11.79 -33.88 -16.21
N ASP A 829 -13.07 -33.98 -16.61
CA ASP A 829 -13.98 -35.00 -16.10
C ASP A 829 -13.66 -36.39 -16.68
N GLN A 830 -13.18 -37.29 -15.82
CA GLN A 830 -12.93 -38.72 -16.05
C GLN A 830 -13.81 -39.60 -15.17
N SER A 831 -14.97 -39.11 -14.73
CA SER A 831 -15.89 -39.84 -13.84
C SER A 831 -16.63 -40.99 -14.54
N LEU A 832 -17.33 -41.83 -13.77
CA LEU A 832 -18.08 -43.01 -14.23
C LEU A 832 -18.85 -42.88 -15.57
N PRO A 833 -19.59 -41.80 -15.86
CA PRO A 833 -20.28 -41.63 -17.15
C PRO A 833 -19.33 -41.47 -18.35
N MET A 834 -18.09 -41.04 -18.13
CA MET A 834 -17.07 -40.87 -19.16
C MET A 834 -16.36 -42.20 -19.42
N LYS A 835 -16.50 -42.75 -20.64
CA LYS A 835 -15.76 -43.94 -21.04
C LYS A 835 -14.28 -43.59 -21.27
N PRO A 836 -13.31 -44.45 -20.89
CA PRO A 836 -11.88 -44.20 -21.12
C PRO A 836 -11.53 -43.89 -22.58
N ASP A 837 -12.12 -44.63 -23.53
CA ASP A 837 -11.95 -44.40 -24.96
C ASP A 837 -12.44 -43.02 -25.39
N THR A 838 -13.58 -42.59 -24.85
CA THR A 838 -14.20 -41.30 -25.13
C THR A 838 -13.39 -40.15 -24.52
N PHE A 839 -12.88 -40.33 -23.30
CA PHE A 839 -11.93 -39.40 -22.67
C PHE A 839 -10.68 -39.21 -23.56
N SER A 840 -10.09 -40.31 -24.03
CA SER A 840 -8.84 -40.26 -24.79
C SER A 840 -9.00 -39.82 -26.25
N LYS A 841 -10.07 -40.24 -26.93
CA LYS A 841 -10.27 -39.96 -28.37
C LYS A 841 -11.03 -38.67 -28.65
N GLU A 842 -11.75 -38.13 -27.67
CA GLU A 842 -12.63 -36.97 -27.90
C GLU A 842 -12.34 -35.82 -26.93
N LEU A 843 -12.31 -36.06 -25.61
CA LEU A 843 -12.08 -34.97 -24.65
C LEU A 843 -10.65 -34.42 -24.71
N LYS A 844 -9.62 -35.27 -24.67
CA LYS A 844 -8.21 -34.84 -24.73
C LYS A 844 -7.92 -33.99 -25.99
N PRO A 845 -8.28 -34.42 -27.21
CA PRO A 845 -8.12 -33.59 -28.41
C PRO A 845 -8.81 -32.22 -28.32
N ALA A 846 -10.03 -32.17 -27.77
CA ALA A 846 -10.75 -30.90 -27.61
C ALA A 846 -10.07 -29.97 -26.59
N VAL A 847 -9.56 -30.52 -25.49
CA VAL A 847 -8.74 -29.76 -24.53
C VAL A 847 -7.48 -29.25 -25.22
N SER A 848 -6.82 -30.06 -26.04
CA SER A 848 -5.64 -29.67 -26.81
C SER A 848 -5.92 -28.51 -27.78
N VAL A 849 -7.10 -28.49 -28.43
CA VAL A 849 -7.56 -27.32 -29.20
C VAL A 849 -7.64 -26.07 -28.31
N ALA A 850 -8.25 -26.16 -27.13
CA ALA A 850 -8.33 -25.02 -26.21
C ALA A 850 -6.97 -24.57 -25.70
N MET A 851 -6.07 -25.49 -25.36
CA MET A 851 -4.71 -25.20 -24.91
C MET A 851 -3.93 -24.46 -26.00
N LEU A 852 -3.96 -24.95 -27.24
CA LEU A 852 -3.27 -24.34 -28.37
C LEU A 852 -3.87 -22.99 -28.75
N GLY A 853 -5.20 -22.85 -28.69
CA GLY A 853 -5.88 -21.58 -28.87
C GLY A 853 -5.44 -20.54 -27.84
N LEU A 854 -5.48 -20.89 -26.55
CA LEU A 854 -5.04 -20.00 -25.47
C LEU A 854 -3.56 -19.65 -25.58
N ARG A 855 -2.68 -20.61 -25.91
CA ARG A 855 -1.23 -20.39 -26.06
C ARG A 855 -0.91 -19.35 -27.12
N ARG A 856 -1.66 -19.33 -28.23
CA ARG A 856 -1.46 -18.36 -29.31
C ARG A 856 -1.64 -16.92 -28.85
N HIS A 857 -2.44 -16.70 -27.81
CA HIS A 857 -2.85 -15.37 -27.38
C HIS A 857 -2.32 -14.95 -26.02
N LEU A 858 -2.09 -15.90 -25.10
CA LEU A 858 -1.59 -15.62 -23.76
C LEU A 858 -0.07 -15.45 -23.76
N LYS A 859 0.39 -14.30 -23.26
CA LYS A 859 1.80 -14.06 -22.97
C LYS A 859 2.12 -14.46 -21.53
N ASP A 860 3.24 -15.12 -21.33
CA ASP A 860 3.76 -15.49 -20.00
C ASP A 860 2.75 -16.24 -19.11
N ALA A 861 1.93 -17.11 -19.72
CA ALA A 861 0.94 -17.89 -18.99
C ALA A 861 1.53 -19.10 -18.29
N LEU A 862 0.94 -19.43 -17.14
CA LEU A 862 1.21 -20.65 -16.39
C LEU A 862 0.07 -21.65 -16.60
N TRP A 863 0.43 -22.91 -16.80
CA TRP A 863 -0.48 -23.96 -17.24
C TRP A 863 -0.52 -25.09 -16.22
N GLY A 864 -1.72 -25.47 -15.80
CA GLY A 864 -1.95 -26.58 -14.87
C GLY A 864 -3.18 -27.39 -15.25
N ALA A 865 -3.25 -28.64 -14.78
CA ALA A 865 -4.39 -29.51 -15.06
C ALA A 865 -4.72 -30.44 -13.88
N VAL A 866 -6.01 -30.66 -13.66
CA VAL A 866 -6.55 -31.56 -12.65
C VAL A 866 -7.63 -32.43 -13.29
N ALA A 867 -7.45 -33.74 -13.29
CA ALA A 867 -8.48 -34.68 -13.69
C ALA A 867 -9.36 -35.06 -12.49
N TYR A 868 -10.64 -35.30 -12.70
CA TYR A 868 -11.57 -35.63 -11.61
C TYR A 868 -12.60 -36.70 -11.95
N GLY A 869 -13.00 -37.41 -10.90
CA GLY A 869 -13.47 -38.79 -10.87
C GLY A 869 -12.89 -39.29 -9.54
N PRO A 870 -11.78 -40.05 -9.54
CA PRO A 870 -10.72 -39.77 -8.58
C PRO A 870 -10.06 -38.41 -8.92
N VAL A 871 -9.85 -37.54 -7.93
CA VAL A 871 -9.16 -36.25 -8.13
C VAL A 871 -7.67 -36.48 -8.21
N GLN A 872 -7.05 -36.08 -9.32
CA GLN A 872 -5.63 -36.25 -9.61
C GLN A 872 -5.08 -34.96 -10.21
N VAL A 873 -3.93 -34.49 -9.72
CA VAL A 873 -3.19 -33.40 -10.38
C VAL A 873 -2.46 -34.01 -11.55
N VAL A 874 -2.86 -33.65 -12.76
CA VAL A 874 -2.18 -34.09 -13.99
C VAL A 874 -0.87 -33.33 -14.14
N ARG A 875 -0.91 -32.03 -13.87
CA ARG A 875 0.27 -31.16 -13.90
C ARG A 875 0.07 -29.95 -12.99
N GLU A 876 1.07 -29.64 -12.17
CA GLU A 876 1.12 -28.37 -11.44
C GLU A 876 1.35 -27.19 -12.39
N LEU A 877 1.13 -25.96 -11.92
CA LEU A 877 1.34 -24.77 -12.75
C LEU A 877 2.79 -24.68 -13.23
N THR A 878 2.97 -24.66 -14.56
CA THR A 878 4.27 -24.58 -15.23
C THR A 878 4.26 -23.54 -16.34
N ALA A 879 5.37 -22.84 -16.55
CA ALA A 879 5.55 -21.94 -17.70
C ALA A 879 5.89 -22.72 -18.99
N ASN A 880 6.42 -23.95 -18.86
CA ASN A 880 6.72 -24.80 -20.01
C ASN A 880 5.42 -25.43 -20.57
N PHE A 881 4.90 -24.82 -21.64
CA PHE A 881 3.69 -25.31 -22.31
C PHE A 881 3.87 -26.70 -22.91
N GLN A 882 5.06 -27.04 -23.42
CA GLN A 882 5.29 -28.33 -24.06
C GLN A 882 5.16 -29.47 -23.04
N ASP A 883 5.83 -29.35 -21.90
CA ASP A 883 5.72 -30.31 -20.80
C ASP A 883 4.27 -30.44 -20.29
N PHE A 884 3.56 -29.31 -20.19
CA PHE A 884 2.15 -29.30 -19.81
C PHE A 884 1.28 -30.06 -20.81
N SER A 885 1.43 -29.76 -22.11
CA SER A 885 0.67 -30.42 -23.17
C SER A 885 0.96 -31.93 -23.21
N GLU A 886 2.22 -32.33 -23.07
CA GLU A 886 2.61 -33.75 -23.03
C GLU A 886 2.04 -34.46 -21.79
N SER A 887 1.99 -33.77 -20.64
CA SER A 887 1.38 -34.33 -19.41
C SER A 887 -0.12 -34.58 -19.57
N VAL A 888 -0.84 -33.68 -20.25
CA VAL A 888 -2.28 -33.86 -20.54
C VAL A 888 -2.51 -35.00 -21.54
N GLU A 889 -1.70 -35.08 -22.60
CA GLU A 889 -1.81 -36.14 -23.61
C GLU A 889 -1.47 -37.53 -23.05
N ALA A 890 -0.42 -37.62 -22.22
CA ALA A 890 0.02 -38.86 -21.57
C ALA A 890 -0.89 -39.31 -20.41
N HIS A 891 -1.82 -38.46 -19.95
CA HIS A 891 -2.73 -38.81 -18.87
C HIS A 891 -3.74 -39.88 -19.32
N ASP A 892 -3.67 -41.04 -18.68
CA ASP A 892 -4.63 -42.13 -18.85
C ASP A 892 -5.85 -41.93 -17.94
N SER A 893 -7.04 -42.21 -18.46
CA SER A 893 -8.27 -42.16 -17.67
C SER A 893 -8.20 -43.17 -16.52
N ALA A 894 -8.08 -42.68 -15.28
CA ALA A 894 -8.10 -43.53 -14.11
C ALA A 894 -9.51 -44.07 -13.88
N ALA A 895 -9.63 -45.38 -13.57
CA ALA A 895 -10.91 -46.06 -13.48
C ALA A 895 -11.96 -45.37 -12.57
N ALA A 896 -13.11 -45.04 -13.16
CA ALA A 896 -14.47 -45.08 -12.61
C ALA A 896 -14.68 -44.61 -11.15
N GLY A 897 -14.42 -43.33 -10.86
CA GLY A 897 -14.81 -42.67 -9.61
C GLY A 897 -16.11 -41.84 -9.73
N PRO A 898 -16.78 -41.49 -8.61
CA PRO A 898 -17.91 -40.56 -8.62
C PRO A 898 -17.46 -39.15 -9.03
N ARG A 899 -18.38 -38.31 -9.54
CA ARG A 899 -18.07 -36.91 -9.93
C ARG A 899 -17.71 -36.06 -8.71
N MET A 900 -16.41 -35.83 -8.51
CA MET A 900 -15.86 -35.06 -7.38
C MET A 900 -15.57 -33.58 -7.69
N THR A 901 -16.46 -32.90 -8.41
CA THR A 901 -16.27 -31.50 -8.88
C THR A 901 -15.85 -30.52 -7.78
N ALA A 902 -16.47 -30.60 -6.60
CA ALA A 902 -16.12 -29.73 -5.47
C ALA A 902 -14.67 -29.92 -4.98
N LYS A 903 -14.18 -31.17 -5.00
CA LYS A 903 -12.80 -31.47 -4.62
C LYS A 903 -11.82 -31.02 -5.71
N ALA A 904 -12.18 -31.19 -6.98
CA ALA A 904 -11.39 -30.71 -8.12
C ALA A 904 -11.20 -29.19 -8.08
N LEU A 905 -12.28 -28.42 -7.85
CA LEU A 905 -12.21 -26.96 -7.70
C LEU A 905 -11.32 -26.51 -6.53
N ARG A 906 -11.39 -27.21 -5.39
CA ARG A 906 -10.48 -26.94 -4.25
C ARG A 906 -9.03 -27.25 -4.61
N LYS A 907 -8.78 -28.35 -5.32
CA LYS A 907 -7.44 -28.72 -5.76
C LYS A 907 -6.87 -27.71 -6.76
N ALA A 908 -7.69 -27.21 -7.67
CA ALA A 908 -7.33 -26.12 -8.57
C ALA A 908 -6.99 -24.83 -7.80
N SER A 909 -7.73 -24.50 -6.74
CA SER A 909 -7.40 -23.38 -5.85
C SER A 909 -6.03 -23.53 -5.18
N GLU A 910 -5.63 -24.75 -4.82
CA GLU A 910 -4.30 -25.03 -4.26
C GLU A 910 -3.19 -24.78 -5.26
N LEU A 911 -3.40 -25.09 -6.55
CA LEU A 911 -2.40 -24.81 -7.59
C LEU A 911 -2.09 -23.31 -7.69
N PHE A 912 -3.09 -22.43 -7.55
CA PHE A 912 -2.87 -20.98 -7.55
C PHE A 912 -2.17 -20.43 -6.29
N LYS A 913 -2.05 -21.23 -5.22
CA LYS A 913 -1.40 -20.82 -3.95
C LYS A 913 0.07 -21.18 -3.86
N ALA A 914 0.56 -22.08 -4.72
CA ALA A 914 1.96 -22.47 -4.72
C ALA A 914 2.84 -21.25 -5.08
N PRO A 915 3.80 -20.84 -4.23
CA PRO A 915 4.67 -19.73 -4.54
C PRO A 915 5.54 -20.10 -5.74
N HIS A 916 5.32 -19.43 -6.87
CA HIS A 916 6.19 -19.59 -8.04
C HIS A 916 7.51 -18.88 -7.77
N GLN A 917 8.51 -19.65 -7.34
CA GLN A 917 9.88 -19.21 -7.23
C GLN A 917 10.35 -18.69 -8.60
N GLY A 918 10.60 -17.39 -8.72
CA GLY A 918 11.32 -16.82 -9.87
C GLY A 918 10.63 -15.71 -10.67
N SER A 919 9.38 -15.31 -10.37
CA SER A 919 8.77 -14.17 -11.09
C SER A 919 9.06 -12.85 -10.37
N GLU A 920 10.06 -12.11 -10.85
CA GLU A 920 10.28 -10.72 -10.47
C GLU A 920 9.04 -9.89 -10.84
N VAL A 921 8.33 -9.43 -9.81
CA VAL A 921 7.50 -8.21 -9.76
C VAL A 921 6.76 -7.89 -11.07
N ALA A 922 5.77 -8.71 -11.44
CA ALA A 922 4.69 -8.21 -12.28
C ALA A 922 3.95 -7.11 -11.50
N LYS A 923 3.92 -5.88 -12.04
CA LYS A 923 3.19 -4.74 -11.43
C LYS A 923 1.68 -4.99 -11.27
N HIS A 924 1.16 -6.08 -11.84
CA HIS A 924 -0.25 -6.49 -11.79
C HIS A 924 -0.34 -7.99 -11.46
N GLU A 925 -1.31 -8.36 -10.60
CA GLU A 925 -1.59 -9.76 -10.24
C GLU A 925 -2.11 -10.51 -11.48
N PRO A 926 -1.57 -11.70 -11.83
CA PRO A 926 -1.99 -12.43 -13.03
C PRO A 926 -3.44 -12.89 -12.92
N ALA A 927 -4.18 -12.86 -14.03
CA ALA A 927 -5.55 -13.36 -14.08
C ALA A 927 -5.57 -14.86 -13.81
N ARG A 928 -6.48 -15.34 -12.96
CA ARG A 928 -6.60 -16.76 -12.60
C ARG A 928 -7.85 -17.34 -13.23
N VAL A 929 -7.70 -18.33 -14.11
CA VAL A 929 -8.80 -18.90 -14.90
C VAL A 929 -8.82 -20.41 -14.80
N ILE A 930 -10.02 -20.97 -14.59
CA ILE A 930 -10.28 -22.41 -14.60
C ILE A 930 -11.18 -22.75 -15.79
N PHE A 931 -10.75 -23.66 -16.65
CA PHE A 931 -11.58 -24.26 -17.70
C PHE A 931 -12.06 -25.63 -17.25
N ASN A 932 -13.34 -25.74 -16.90
CA ASN A 932 -13.93 -26.98 -16.38
C ASN A 932 -14.72 -27.72 -17.47
N PHE A 933 -14.17 -28.81 -17.98
CA PHE A 933 -14.83 -29.70 -18.92
C PHE A 933 -15.53 -30.81 -18.16
N THR A 934 -16.87 -30.89 -18.27
CA THR A 934 -17.70 -31.83 -17.50
C THR A 934 -18.74 -32.52 -18.36
N HIS A 935 -18.96 -33.82 -18.13
CA HIS A 935 -19.98 -34.60 -18.84
C HIS A 935 -21.32 -34.67 -18.08
N GLY A 936 -21.46 -33.94 -16.98
CA GLY A 936 -22.74 -33.84 -16.27
C GLY A 936 -22.74 -32.96 -15.03
N ALA A 937 -23.86 -33.04 -14.28
CA ALA A 937 -24.02 -32.39 -12.98
C ALA A 937 -22.97 -32.79 -11.93
N PRO A 938 -22.61 -31.93 -10.97
CA PRO A 938 -21.64 -32.27 -9.94
C PRO A 938 -22.24 -33.30 -8.98
N GLY A 939 -21.41 -34.17 -8.39
CA GLY A 939 -21.88 -35.15 -7.41
C GLY A 939 -22.58 -34.52 -6.19
N SER A 940 -22.23 -33.28 -5.84
CA SER A 940 -22.91 -32.46 -4.83
C SER A 940 -22.94 -31.00 -5.30
N ALA A 941 -24.11 -30.51 -5.73
CA ALA A 941 -24.28 -29.13 -6.19
C ALA A 941 -23.98 -28.11 -5.08
N LYS A 942 -24.36 -28.41 -3.83
CA LYS A 942 -24.09 -27.54 -2.67
C LYS A 942 -22.59 -27.40 -2.40
N ASP A 943 -21.85 -28.51 -2.45
CA ASP A 943 -20.40 -28.46 -2.20
C ASP A 943 -19.62 -27.83 -3.35
N ALA A 944 -20.06 -28.07 -4.59
CA ALA A 944 -19.49 -27.43 -5.78
C ALA A 944 -19.72 -25.92 -5.73
N HIS A 945 -20.93 -25.48 -5.39
CA HIS A 945 -21.23 -24.05 -5.20
C HIS A 945 -20.38 -23.42 -4.11
N LYS A 946 -20.23 -24.10 -2.96
CA LYS A 946 -19.38 -23.61 -1.87
C LYS A 946 -17.91 -23.51 -2.29
N ALA A 947 -17.38 -24.48 -3.03
CA ALA A 947 -16.02 -24.44 -3.55
C ALA A 947 -15.84 -23.30 -4.56
N PHE A 948 -16.81 -23.11 -5.45
CA PHE A 948 -16.82 -22.01 -6.41
C PHE A 948 -16.85 -20.63 -5.73
N ARG A 949 -17.70 -20.40 -4.71
CA ARG A 949 -17.73 -19.13 -3.97
C ARG A 949 -16.39 -18.78 -3.32
N VAL A 950 -15.61 -19.79 -2.92
CA VAL A 950 -14.25 -19.56 -2.42
C VAL A 950 -13.31 -19.13 -3.54
N LEU A 951 -13.40 -19.74 -4.72
CA LEU A 951 -12.63 -19.35 -5.89
C LEU A 951 -12.99 -17.93 -6.37
N GLU A 952 -14.27 -17.60 -6.41
CA GLU A 952 -14.78 -16.27 -6.76
C GLU A 952 -14.25 -15.19 -5.80
N ALA A 953 -14.26 -15.46 -4.49
CA ALA A 953 -13.68 -14.56 -3.49
C ALA A 953 -12.14 -14.40 -3.63
N LEU A 954 -11.46 -15.32 -4.33
CA LEU A 954 -10.04 -15.25 -4.65
C LEU A 954 -9.77 -14.62 -6.04
N GLY A 955 -10.80 -14.07 -6.69
CA GLY A 955 -10.70 -13.48 -8.04
C GLY A 955 -10.47 -14.51 -9.14
N VAL A 956 -10.78 -15.79 -8.91
CA VAL A 956 -10.62 -16.85 -9.91
C VAL A 956 -11.88 -16.93 -10.77
N THR A 957 -11.71 -16.86 -12.09
CA THR A 957 -12.79 -17.02 -13.06
C THR A 957 -12.95 -18.48 -13.46
N VAL A 958 -14.18 -19.02 -13.44
CA VAL A 958 -14.45 -20.42 -13.78
C VAL A 958 -15.34 -20.49 -15.02
N VAL A 959 -14.78 -21.01 -16.11
CA VAL A 959 -15.45 -21.28 -17.38
C VAL A 959 -15.97 -22.71 -17.36
N GLY A 960 -17.29 -22.88 -17.28
CA GLY A 960 -17.94 -24.20 -17.26
C GLY A 960 -18.35 -24.65 -18.65
N ILE A 961 -17.74 -25.73 -19.15
CA ILE A 961 -18.03 -26.33 -20.44
C ILE A 961 -18.65 -27.70 -20.21
N GLY A 962 -19.98 -27.75 -20.30
CA GLY A 962 -20.79 -28.94 -20.16
C GLY A 962 -20.95 -29.69 -21.48
N ILE A 963 -20.84 -31.01 -21.43
CA ILE A 963 -20.87 -31.87 -22.59
C ILE A 963 -21.95 -32.93 -22.40
N GLY A 964 -22.82 -33.09 -23.39
CA GLY A 964 -23.93 -34.05 -23.30
C GLY A 964 -25.17 -33.50 -22.60
N LYS A 965 -26.22 -34.32 -22.58
CA LYS A 965 -27.55 -33.94 -22.07
C LYS A 965 -27.59 -33.77 -20.55
N ASP A 966 -26.69 -34.46 -19.84
CA ASP A 966 -26.65 -34.47 -18.37
C ASP A 966 -25.99 -33.22 -17.77
N ALA A 967 -25.31 -32.42 -18.60
CA ALA A 967 -24.70 -31.15 -18.20
C ALA A 967 -25.69 -30.00 -18.45
N THR A 968 -26.68 -29.85 -17.57
CA THR A 968 -27.69 -28.78 -17.70
C THR A 968 -27.10 -27.41 -17.37
N PHE A 969 -27.61 -26.36 -18.03
CA PHE A 969 -27.18 -24.98 -17.79
C PHE A 969 -27.35 -24.58 -16.30
N GLU A 970 -28.49 -24.92 -15.70
CA GLU A 970 -28.80 -24.64 -14.28
C GLU A 970 -27.84 -25.35 -13.31
N SER A 971 -27.34 -26.53 -13.68
CA SER A 971 -26.35 -27.22 -12.88
C SER A 971 -24.99 -26.51 -12.99
N LEU A 972 -24.51 -26.27 -14.21
CA LEU A 972 -23.21 -25.66 -14.48
C LEU A 972 -23.08 -24.25 -13.88
N SER A 973 -24.16 -23.46 -13.91
CA SER A 973 -24.18 -22.10 -13.37
C SER A 973 -23.97 -22.04 -11.86
N LYS A 974 -24.20 -23.15 -11.13
CA LYS A 974 -23.95 -23.21 -9.68
C LYS A 974 -22.46 -23.24 -9.33
N TYR A 975 -21.57 -23.55 -10.27
CA TYR A 975 -20.12 -23.64 -10.02
C TYR A 975 -19.25 -23.07 -11.14
N SER A 976 -19.82 -22.16 -11.93
CA SER A 976 -19.14 -21.40 -12.97
C SER A 976 -19.40 -19.91 -12.75
N SER A 977 -18.51 -19.05 -13.23
CA SER A 977 -18.71 -17.60 -13.17
C SER A 977 -19.94 -17.18 -13.99
N ALA A 978 -20.59 -16.09 -13.58
CA ALA A 978 -21.79 -15.58 -14.22
C ALA A 978 -21.55 -15.38 -15.73
N GLY A 979 -22.49 -15.87 -16.56
CA GLY A 979 -22.38 -15.78 -18.02
C GLY A 979 -21.32 -16.69 -18.67
N LEU A 980 -20.56 -17.48 -17.90
CA LEU A 980 -19.48 -18.35 -18.41
C LEU A 980 -19.83 -19.85 -18.38
N VAL A 981 -21.08 -20.15 -18.75
CA VAL A 981 -21.59 -21.51 -18.90
C VAL A 981 -21.88 -21.79 -20.37
N PHE A 982 -21.26 -22.85 -20.88
CA PHE A 982 -21.36 -23.30 -22.26
C PHE A 982 -21.77 -24.77 -22.27
N ARG A 983 -22.66 -25.14 -23.20
CA ARG A 983 -23.11 -26.52 -23.37
C ARG A 983 -22.93 -26.95 -24.82
N VAL A 984 -22.33 -28.12 -25.00
CA VAL A 984 -22.19 -28.79 -26.30
C VAL A 984 -22.96 -30.11 -26.25
N GLU A 985 -23.67 -30.46 -27.32
CA GLU A 985 -24.55 -31.63 -27.32
C GLU A 985 -23.77 -32.94 -27.34
N THR A 986 -22.68 -32.97 -28.10
CA THR A 986 -21.82 -34.14 -28.23
C THR A 986 -20.34 -33.78 -28.04
N LEU A 987 -19.54 -34.74 -27.61
CA LEU A 987 -18.09 -34.57 -27.45
C LEU A 987 -17.37 -34.26 -28.79
N PRO A 988 -17.72 -34.88 -29.94
CA PRO A 988 -17.12 -34.53 -31.23
C PRO A 988 -17.36 -33.07 -31.65
N GLU A 989 -18.49 -32.48 -31.25
CA GLU A 989 -18.79 -31.06 -31.51
C GLU A 989 -17.95 -30.11 -30.65
N LEU A 990 -17.35 -30.58 -29.55
CA LEU A 990 -16.61 -29.74 -28.62
C LEU A 990 -15.37 -29.11 -29.28
N SER A 991 -14.59 -29.89 -30.03
CA SER A 991 -13.43 -29.38 -30.76
C SER A 991 -13.84 -28.29 -31.75
N GLY A 992 -14.89 -28.55 -32.57
CA GLY A 992 -15.39 -27.57 -33.53
C GLY A 992 -15.94 -26.31 -32.85
N PHE A 993 -16.62 -26.43 -31.71
CA PHE A 993 -17.09 -25.28 -30.93
C PHE A 993 -15.94 -24.42 -30.40
N LEU A 994 -14.85 -25.05 -29.93
CA LEU A 994 -13.65 -24.35 -29.46
C LEU A 994 -12.89 -23.71 -30.63
N GLU A 995 -12.72 -24.44 -31.74
CA GLU A 995 -12.11 -23.93 -32.97
C GLU A 995 -12.84 -22.69 -33.48
N ASP A 996 -14.18 -22.73 -33.57
CA ASP A 996 -14.99 -21.57 -33.94
C ASP A 996 -14.76 -20.38 -32.99
N ALA A 997 -14.68 -20.64 -31.68
CA ALA A 997 -14.48 -19.60 -30.68
C ALA A 997 -13.11 -18.94 -30.79
N PHE A 998 -12.03 -19.72 -31.00
CA PHE A 998 -10.69 -19.18 -31.21
C PHE A 998 -10.53 -18.52 -32.59
N ALA A 999 -11.12 -19.08 -33.65
CA ALA A 999 -11.14 -18.45 -34.97
C ALA A 999 -11.85 -17.08 -34.91
N LYS A 1000 -12.92 -16.96 -34.11
CA LYS A 1000 -13.58 -15.68 -33.89
C LYS A 1000 -12.72 -14.70 -33.07
N VAL A 1001 -11.94 -15.19 -32.10
CA VAL A 1001 -10.94 -14.37 -31.39
C VAL A 1001 -9.87 -13.87 -32.37
N ASP A 1002 -9.33 -14.74 -33.23
CA ASP A 1002 -8.36 -14.40 -34.27
C ASP A 1002 -8.92 -13.29 -35.21
N GLU A 1003 -10.12 -13.50 -35.75
CA GLU A 1003 -10.82 -12.54 -36.64
C GLU A 1003 -10.99 -11.17 -35.98
N VAL A 1004 -11.41 -11.16 -34.71
CA VAL A 1004 -11.63 -9.93 -33.94
C VAL A 1004 -10.30 -9.23 -33.66
N LEU A 1005 -9.25 -9.97 -33.28
CA LEU A 1005 -7.94 -9.39 -33.01
C LEU A 1005 -7.34 -8.76 -34.27
N GLU A 1006 -7.44 -9.43 -35.42
CA GLU A 1006 -7.01 -8.89 -36.71
C GLU A 1006 -7.81 -7.63 -37.10
N SER A 1007 -9.15 -7.70 -36.97
CA SER A 1007 -10.02 -6.55 -37.21
C SER A 1007 -9.70 -5.38 -36.28
N SER A 1008 -9.28 -5.66 -35.04
CA SER A 1008 -9.03 -4.62 -34.02
C SER A 1008 -7.76 -3.82 -34.31
N GLN A 1009 -6.81 -4.46 -35.01
CA GLN A 1009 -5.56 -3.83 -35.44
C GLN A 1009 -5.74 -2.99 -36.70
N THR A 1010 -6.69 -3.37 -37.56
CA THR A 1010 -6.89 -2.74 -38.87
C THR A 1010 -7.99 -1.67 -38.86
N MET A 1011 -9.02 -1.81 -38.02
CA MET A 1011 -10.13 -0.86 -37.94
C MET A 1011 -9.78 0.38 -37.14
N ASP A 1012 -10.15 1.55 -37.68
CA ASP A 1012 -10.09 2.80 -36.96
C ASP A 1012 -11.07 2.83 -35.78
N SER A 1013 -10.71 3.55 -34.72
CA SER A 1013 -11.52 3.67 -33.51
C SER A 1013 -12.90 4.25 -33.78
N GLU A 1014 -13.03 5.25 -34.64
CA GLU A 1014 -14.34 5.83 -34.97
C GLU A 1014 -15.21 4.87 -35.80
N ALA A 1015 -14.62 4.02 -36.64
CA ALA A 1015 -15.37 3.00 -37.36
C ALA A 1015 -16.01 1.99 -36.40
N ILE A 1016 -15.31 1.57 -35.35
CA ILE A 1016 -15.84 0.67 -34.32
C ILE A 1016 -16.94 1.36 -33.50
N LEU A 1017 -16.77 2.64 -33.14
CA LEU A 1017 -17.80 3.41 -32.44
C LEU A 1017 -19.04 3.67 -33.32
N GLY A 1018 -18.85 3.85 -34.64
CA GLY A 1018 -19.91 3.90 -35.63
C GLY A 1018 -20.72 2.60 -35.65
N LEU A 1019 -20.03 1.46 -35.71
CA LEU A 1019 -20.68 0.15 -35.64
C LEU A 1019 -21.50 -0.01 -34.34
N LEU A 1020 -20.97 0.40 -33.19
CA LEU A 1020 -21.70 0.34 -31.91
C LEU A 1020 -22.97 1.19 -31.93
N ALA A 1021 -22.92 2.38 -32.53
CA ALA A 1021 -24.07 3.27 -32.64
C ALA A 1021 -25.13 2.77 -33.64
N GLU A 1022 -24.70 2.13 -34.72
CA GLU A 1022 -25.54 1.63 -35.83
C GLU A 1022 -26.13 0.24 -35.59
N SER A 1023 -25.54 -0.57 -34.69
CA SER A 1023 -25.91 -1.99 -34.51
C SER A 1023 -27.20 -2.24 -33.69
N GLY A 1024 -28.12 -1.28 -33.71
CA GLY A 1024 -29.46 -1.35 -33.12
C GLY A 1024 -30.45 -2.15 -33.94
#